data_AF-A0A077WK89-F1
#
_entry.id   AF-A0A077WK89-F1
#
_cell.length_a   1.000
_cell.length_b   1.000
_cell.length_c   1.000
_cell.angle_alpha   90.00
_cell.angle_beta   90.00
_cell.angle_gamma   90.00
#
_symmetry.space_group_name_H-M   'P 1'
#
loop_
_entity.id
_entity.type
_entity.pdbx_description
1 polymer ?
#
loop_
_entity_poly.entity_id
_entity_poly.type
_entity_poly.pdbx_seq_one_letter_code
_entity_poly.pdbx_strand_id
1 'polypeptide(L)'
;MEEDKLANDHDKDVLEHSESKENQQKDKDTNQGKQDVPVTETPLQDDTIADSFVDLDIKDESTTNVWREESEGPLNVTPVAAATTTTNNDDNRPLESGNDSSLDPWQEDTSLLHGRDSPDEPIPVTVAPVVHVEHHDEQETLDKDISHTKGFYNATDLKEIVDLEVSGQLPDWLICEHFTVGPGTYDIKYMRKLEVDGELQHVSRYFTFGHWFDGLPLVNRFDIHGQRNSISYRNRLTCRRLIDKIRDNHGYSSRHPGGLFMTKTNQTVLTKVVGVGATSKPDYEPCSARVLPSIPGMDGRLFCQNRGKHIQELDPFDMRPTRVVTWNEVNPAFKGYTSCPNGQFDARTGEYINFTMDVGYQSTKYNFFTISDRNPKGSLIGSITAPAAYVNSFSITPKYIILAIFPMLATSGGMKFSWNESILESFTFNRSQPTLFYVLSRQSGQHVATYRSDACFAFHHVNAFEDENDNVYVDIICYPDDTIAQQLMVEGLRNPTQMKPPRLAASELRRYVLHTVSVTGSRHPSTVSGNSGGGLFGAFRKTTPATNSIPEASYNKWLQPSLELPQVNPNYKLHAHTFMYGLGFSASSSIADGQIWDTIIKANMRDRTIAGAWHEKGCYPSEAVFIPRPSTGPGDEVAEDDGVLLSIVMDSARSTSFLLVLDASSLDVLAKAYLGTLVPLSFSRGSYRLYTNQ
;
A
#
# COMPACT_ATOMS: atom_id res chain seq x y z
N MET A 1 0.76 71.31 -12.29
CA MET A 1 1.89 71.38 -11.34
C MET A 1 2.65 70.08 -11.52
N GLU A 2 3.73 70.15 -12.31
CA GLU A 2 4.85 69.19 -12.49
C GLU A 2 4.50 67.69 -12.29
N GLU A 3 4.40 66.79 -13.28
CA GLU A 3 4.85 66.68 -14.68
C GLU A 3 6.28 67.12 -15.05
N ASP A 4 7.13 66.14 -15.38
CA ASP A 4 7.96 66.07 -16.61
C ASP A 4 8.28 64.57 -16.85
N LYS A 5 7.99 63.91 -17.97
CA LYS A 5 8.26 64.13 -19.42
C LYS A 5 9.71 63.86 -19.84
N LEU A 6 9.89 62.74 -20.53
CA LEU A 6 11.01 62.45 -21.43
C LEU A 6 10.48 62.40 -22.87
N ALA A 7 11.18 63.05 -23.79
CA ALA A 7 10.75 63.25 -25.17
C ALA A 7 11.53 62.36 -26.16
N ASN A 8 10.93 62.17 -27.34
CA ASN A 8 11.54 61.52 -28.50
C ASN A 8 12.77 62.28 -29.03
N ASP A 9 13.57 61.59 -29.84
CA ASP A 9 13.97 62.16 -31.14
C ASP A 9 13.91 61.09 -32.25
N HIS A 10 13.82 61.56 -33.50
CA HIS A 10 13.70 60.80 -34.76
C HIS A 10 15.08 60.26 -35.25
N ASP A 11 15.27 59.51 -36.36
CA ASP A 11 14.51 59.44 -37.61
C ASP A 11 14.82 58.18 -38.48
N LYS A 12 13.80 57.74 -39.24
CA LYS A 12 13.74 56.99 -40.54
C LYS A 12 14.67 55.82 -40.92
N ASP A 13 14.02 54.80 -41.51
CA ASP A 13 14.56 53.72 -42.37
C ASP A 13 15.17 54.22 -43.70
N VAL A 14 16.02 53.38 -44.34
CA VAL A 14 15.94 52.96 -45.76
C VAL A 14 16.69 51.61 -45.94
N LEU A 15 16.19 50.75 -46.83
CA LEU A 15 16.72 49.42 -47.23
C LEU A 15 17.81 49.49 -48.31
N GLU A 16 18.64 48.43 -48.45
CA GLU A 16 18.63 47.52 -49.62
C GLU A 16 19.70 46.39 -49.58
N HIS A 17 19.30 45.20 -50.05
CA HIS A 17 20.01 44.18 -50.88
C HIS A 17 21.49 43.73 -50.62
N SER A 18 21.93 42.49 -50.93
CA SER A 18 21.29 41.24 -51.39
C SER A 18 22.29 40.05 -51.43
N GLU A 19 21.74 38.81 -51.52
CA GLU A 19 22.29 37.65 -52.26
C GLU A 19 23.58 36.87 -51.88
N SER A 20 23.34 35.66 -51.35
CA SER A 20 23.65 34.36 -52.03
C SER A 20 24.99 33.61 -51.83
N LYS A 21 24.84 32.27 -52.02
CA LYS A 21 25.84 31.22 -52.29
C LYS A 21 26.72 30.70 -51.14
N GLU A 22 27.28 29.49 -51.18
CA GLU A 22 26.95 28.16 -51.75
C GLU A 22 28.15 27.25 -51.38
N ASN A 23 27.98 25.93 -51.34
CA ASN A 23 29.07 24.99 -51.06
C ASN A 23 30.25 25.12 -52.04
N GLN A 24 31.49 24.99 -51.54
CA GLN A 24 32.54 24.36 -52.34
C GLN A 24 33.62 23.64 -51.52
N GLN A 25 33.92 22.45 -52.00
CA GLN A 25 34.85 21.46 -51.44
C GLN A 25 36.29 21.74 -51.87
N LYS A 26 37.29 21.30 -51.08
CA LYS A 26 38.59 20.88 -51.63
C LYS A 26 39.40 20.00 -50.69
N ASP A 27 39.83 18.87 -51.23
CA ASP A 27 40.64 17.84 -50.60
C ASP A 27 42.12 18.23 -50.50
N LYS A 28 42.86 17.50 -49.65
CA LYS A 28 44.19 16.98 -50.03
C LYS A 28 44.66 15.83 -49.12
N ASP A 29 45.23 14.81 -49.76
CA ASP A 29 45.99 13.68 -49.20
C ASP A 29 47.24 14.15 -48.40
N THR A 30 48.04 13.35 -47.68
CA THR A 30 48.48 11.96 -47.99
C THR A 30 49.17 11.23 -46.82
N ASN A 31 49.06 9.90 -46.81
CA ASN A 31 50.08 8.87 -46.49
C ASN A 31 50.72 8.65 -45.08
N GLN A 32 50.60 7.36 -44.69
CA GLN A 32 51.64 6.44 -44.14
C GLN A 32 52.13 6.52 -42.69
N GLY A 33 52.12 5.36 -42.02
CA GLY A 33 52.79 5.13 -40.73
C GLY A 33 52.34 3.89 -39.94
N LYS A 34 52.30 2.68 -40.56
CA LYS A 34 52.05 1.42 -39.82
C LYS A 34 53.32 0.93 -39.10
N GLN A 35 53.15 0.41 -37.87
CA GLN A 35 54.01 -0.64 -37.31
C GLN A 35 53.13 -1.68 -36.61
N ASP A 36 53.27 -2.95 -37.02
CA ASP A 36 52.55 -4.12 -36.51
C ASP A 36 53.52 -5.05 -35.76
N VAL A 37 53.20 -5.49 -34.55
CA VAL A 37 53.67 -6.75 -33.90
C VAL A 37 52.66 -7.18 -32.81
N PRO A 38 52.57 -8.46 -32.40
CA PRO A 38 51.39 -9.25 -32.77
C PRO A 38 50.56 -9.75 -31.56
N VAL A 39 49.28 -10.05 -31.82
CA VAL A 39 48.46 -10.86 -30.92
C VAL A 39 48.47 -12.30 -31.42
N THR A 40 48.93 -13.22 -30.59
CA THR A 40 48.86 -14.67 -30.86
C THR A 40 47.45 -15.18 -30.61
N GLU A 41 46.80 -15.69 -31.65
CA GLU A 41 45.54 -16.43 -31.53
C GLU A 41 45.82 -17.84 -30.98
N THR A 42 45.00 -18.28 -30.02
CA THR A 42 44.90 -19.67 -29.59
C THR A 42 43.44 -20.09 -29.73
N PRO A 43 43.12 -21.17 -30.47
CA PRO A 43 41.73 -21.58 -30.67
C PRO A 43 41.15 -22.16 -29.37
N LEU A 44 39.96 -21.71 -28.99
CA LEU A 44 39.13 -22.42 -28.02
C LEU A 44 38.46 -23.58 -28.74
N GLN A 45 38.65 -24.79 -28.22
CA GLN A 45 38.00 -26.00 -28.73
C GLN A 45 36.52 -26.02 -28.31
N ASP A 46 35.67 -26.51 -29.22
CA ASP A 46 34.36 -27.04 -28.85
C ASP A 46 34.54 -28.25 -27.92
N ASP A 47 33.85 -28.24 -26.78
CA ASP A 47 33.57 -29.45 -25.99
C ASP A 47 32.07 -29.50 -25.68
N THR A 48 31.35 -30.28 -26.49
CA THR A 48 29.99 -30.72 -26.19
C THR A 48 30.03 -31.76 -25.08
N ILE A 49 29.36 -31.52 -23.94
CA ILE A 49 29.07 -32.57 -22.95
C ILE A 49 27.57 -32.59 -22.64
N ALA A 50 27.01 -33.79 -22.69
CA ALA A 50 25.58 -34.06 -22.67
C ALA A 50 25.00 -34.22 -21.25
N ASP A 51 23.67 -34.30 -21.18
CA ASP A 51 22.92 -34.68 -19.99
C ASP A 51 23.48 -35.95 -19.34
N SER A 52 23.69 -35.89 -18.03
CA SER A 52 23.84 -37.07 -17.19
C SER A 52 23.08 -36.88 -15.88
N PHE A 53 21.93 -37.56 -15.78
CA PHE A 53 21.30 -37.85 -14.49
C PHE A 53 22.24 -38.71 -13.66
N VAL A 54 22.38 -38.38 -12.37
CA VAL A 54 23.01 -39.25 -11.38
C VAL A 54 22.08 -39.31 -10.18
N ASP A 55 21.50 -40.50 -9.96
CA ASP A 55 20.79 -40.81 -8.73
C ASP A 55 21.75 -40.74 -7.53
N LEU A 56 21.27 -40.16 -6.43
CA LEU A 56 21.94 -40.25 -5.14
C LEU A 56 20.96 -40.81 -4.11
N ASP A 57 21.16 -42.09 -3.78
CA ASP A 57 20.51 -42.80 -2.68
C ASP A 57 20.63 -41.99 -1.37
N ILE A 58 19.50 -41.56 -0.83
CA ILE A 58 19.42 -41.13 0.57
C ILE A 58 19.13 -42.36 1.42
N LYS A 59 20.15 -42.81 2.17
CA LYS A 59 19.97 -43.87 3.16
C LYS A 59 19.11 -43.38 4.32
N ASP A 60 18.14 -44.24 4.64
CA ASP A 60 17.38 -44.24 5.89
C ASP A 60 18.32 -44.44 7.09
N GLU A 61 18.31 -43.50 8.04
CA GLU A 61 18.79 -43.73 9.40
C GLU A 61 17.87 -43.04 10.42
N SER A 62 16.88 -43.81 10.86
CA SER A 62 16.03 -43.47 12.00
C SER A 62 16.83 -43.47 13.32
N THR A 63 16.85 -42.34 14.03
CA THR A 63 17.05 -42.34 15.48
C THR A 63 16.05 -41.41 16.18
N THR A 64 15.12 -42.03 16.89
CA THR A 64 14.21 -41.37 17.83
C THR A 64 14.98 -40.81 19.03
N ASN A 65 14.56 -39.66 19.54
CA ASN A 65 14.52 -39.49 21.00
C ASN A 65 13.37 -38.59 21.45
N VAL A 66 12.70 -39.05 22.51
CA VAL A 66 11.43 -38.56 23.03
C VAL A 66 11.66 -37.59 24.19
N TRP A 67 10.90 -36.50 24.25
CA TRP A 67 10.44 -35.95 25.53
C TRP A 67 8.97 -35.52 25.43
N ARG A 68 8.24 -35.71 26.53
CA ARG A 68 6.77 -35.64 26.62
C ARG A 68 6.27 -34.21 26.79
N GLU A 69 5.13 -33.91 26.17
CA GLU A 69 4.14 -33.00 26.77
C GLU A 69 3.25 -33.81 27.72
N GLU A 70 2.96 -33.27 28.90
CA GLU A 70 1.95 -33.84 29.81
C GLU A 70 0.58 -33.24 29.47
N SER A 71 -0.40 -34.12 29.26
CA SER A 71 -1.77 -33.78 28.90
C SER A 71 -2.66 -33.60 30.13
N GLU A 72 -3.31 -32.45 30.28
CA GLU A 72 -4.61 -32.39 30.97
C GLU A 72 -5.73 -32.64 29.96
N GLY A 73 -6.74 -33.43 30.37
CA GLY A 73 -7.68 -34.08 29.46
C GLY A 73 -8.86 -33.22 28.99
N PRO A 74 -9.48 -33.56 27.84
CA PRO A 74 -10.63 -32.82 27.33
C PRO A 74 -11.94 -33.17 28.06
N LEU A 75 -12.74 -32.15 28.36
CA LEU A 75 -14.12 -32.29 28.80
C LEU A 75 -15.03 -32.66 27.62
N ASN A 76 -15.81 -33.73 27.76
CA ASN A 76 -16.85 -34.10 26.80
C ASN A 76 -18.01 -33.10 26.83
N VAL A 77 -18.38 -32.55 25.68
CA VAL A 77 -19.67 -31.86 25.47
C VAL A 77 -20.32 -32.39 24.20
N THR A 78 -21.45 -33.07 24.35
CA THR A 78 -22.30 -33.57 23.26
C THR A 78 -23.14 -32.44 22.66
N PRO A 79 -23.38 -32.40 21.33
CA PRO A 79 -24.24 -31.41 20.71
C PRO A 79 -25.72 -31.77 20.90
N VAL A 80 -26.53 -30.79 21.32
CA VAL A 80 -27.99 -30.91 21.37
C VAL A 80 -28.59 -30.18 20.16
N ALA A 81 -29.42 -30.88 19.39
CA ALA A 81 -30.11 -30.33 18.23
C ALA A 81 -31.28 -29.43 18.65
N ALA A 82 -31.47 -28.31 17.96
CA ALA A 82 -32.65 -27.47 18.12
C ALA A 82 -33.87 -28.11 17.41
N ALA A 83 -34.94 -28.35 18.17
CA ALA A 83 -36.23 -28.78 17.64
C ALA A 83 -37.22 -27.61 17.70
N THR A 84 -37.85 -27.31 16.57
CA THR A 84 -38.99 -26.39 16.48
C THR A 84 -40.25 -27.08 16.98
N THR A 85 -41.05 -26.42 17.81
CA THR A 85 -42.44 -26.85 18.07
C THR A 85 -43.39 -25.68 18.26
N THR A 86 -44.62 -25.90 17.81
CA THR A 86 -45.68 -24.92 17.65
C THR A 86 -46.50 -24.67 18.91
N THR A 87 -47.00 -23.44 18.99
CA THR A 87 -48.24 -22.99 19.67
C THR A 87 -49.22 -24.03 20.22
N ASN A 88 -49.60 -23.85 21.49
CA ASN A 88 -50.98 -23.64 21.95
C ASN A 88 -50.87 -22.93 23.33
N ASN A 89 -51.46 -21.75 23.51
CA ASN A 89 -52.87 -21.51 23.83
C ASN A 89 -53.30 -22.18 25.14
N ASP A 90 -53.25 -21.40 26.23
CA ASP A 90 -54.20 -21.43 27.34
C ASP A 90 -54.52 -19.97 27.74
N ASP A 91 -55.63 -19.49 27.20
CA ASP A 91 -56.64 -18.55 27.71
C ASP A 91 -56.35 -17.28 28.56
N ASN A 92 -57.10 -16.24 28.14
CA ASN A 92 -57.71 -15.12 28.88
C ASN A 92 -57.02 -13.74 29.05
N ARG A 93 -57.81 -12.72 28.66
CA ARG A 93 -57.66 -11.24 28.69
C ARG A 93 -58.36 -10.67 29.98
N PRO A 94 -58.52 -9.34 30.27
CA PRO A 94 -58.34 -8.13 29.45
C PRO A 94 -57.72 -6.88 30.16
N LEU A 95 -57.94 -5.69 29.57
CA LEU A 95 -57.44 -4.34 29.95
C LEU A 95 -58.56 -3.45 30.51
N GLU A 96 -58.24 -2.54 31.44
CA GLU A 96 -58.96 -1.26 31.63
C GLU A 96 -57.99 -0.14 32.07
N SER A 97 -58.41 1.14 31.99
CA SER A 97 -57.54 2.32 32.12
C SER A 97 -58.09 3.40 33.06
N GLY A 98 -57.34 3.75 34.12
CA GLY A 98 -57.65 4.94 34.93
C GLY A 98 -57.14 4.97 36.37
N ASN A 99 -55.84 5.24 36.57
CA ASN A 99 -55.18 5.60 37.84
C ASN A 99 -55.30 4.67 39.07
N ASP A 100 -54.15 4.04 39.37
CA ASP A 100 -53.63 3.63 40.68
C ASP A 100 -54.38 2.53 41.48
N SER A 101 -53.87 1.30 41.33
CA SER A 101 -54.02 0.14 42.22
C SER A 101 -55.42 -0.53 42.39
N SER A 102 -55.51 -1.75 41.86
CA SER A 102 -56.29 -2.92 42.35
C SER A 102 -57.82 -3.07 42.06
N LEU A 103 -58.17 -4.26 41.54
CA LEU A 103 -59.46 -5.02 41.66
C LEU A 103 -60.66 -4.71 40.72
N ASP A 104 -61.52 -5.74 40.56
CA ASP A 104 -62.44 -6.09 39.43
C ASP A 104 -63.38 -7.26 39.92
N PRO A 105 -64.44 -7.81 39.24
CA PRO A 105 -65.28 -7.42 38.07
C PRO A 105 -66.84 -7.37 38.31
N TRP A 106 -67.64 -7.26 37.21
CA TRP A 106 -68.97 -7.89 36.89
C TRP A 106 -70.22 -6.99 36.66
N GLN A 107 -70.82 -7.04 35.45
CA GLN A 107 -72.13 -7.70 35.18
C GLN A 107 -72.52 -7.82 33.68
N GLU A 108 -73.42 -8.78 33.38
CA GLU A 108 -73.88 -9.25 32.06
C GLU A 108 -75.18 -8.56 31.59
N ASP A 109 -75.60 -8.74 30.32
CA ASP A 109 -76.75 -9.61 29.94
C ASP A 109 -76.88 -9.79 28.39
N THR A 110 -77.91 -10.53 27.95
CA THR A 110 -77.96 -11.37 26.74
C THR A 110 -79.22 -11.14 25.88
N SER A 111 -79.20 -11.54 24.59
CA SER A 111 -80.34 -11.92 23.69
C SER A 111 -79.98 -11.72 22.20
N LEU A 112 -80.47 -12.45 21.17
CA LEU A 112 -81.30 -13.67 21.03
C LEU A 112 -81.21 -14.22 19.56
N LEU A 113 -81.24 -15.56 19.41
CA LEU A 113 -81.83 -16.39 18.29
C LEU A 113 -81.21 -16.49 16.85
N HIS A 114 -80.97 -17.76 16.46
CA HIS A 114 -81.12 -18.44 15.13
C HIS A 114 -80.53 -17.83 13.82
N GLY A 115 -80.00 -18.58 12.83
CA GLY A 115 -79.72 -20.02 12.67
C GLY A 115 -79.64 -20.46 11.18
N ARG A 116 -78.84 -21.52 10.88
CA ARG A 116 -78.64 -22.26 9.60
C ARG A 116 -77.72 -21.72 8.48
N ASP A 117 -76.59 -22.42 8.34
CA ASP A 117 -76.13 -23.22 7.18
C ASP A 117 -75.91 -22.63 5.76
N SER A 118 -74.67 -22.87 5.31
CA SER A 118 -74.15 -23.00 3.91
C SER A 118 -73.58 -21.75 3.22
N PRO A 119 -72.54 -21.90 2.35
CA PRO A 119 -71.56 -20.84 2.12
C PRO A 119 -71.74 -20.06 0.80
N ASP A 120 -71.57 -18.74 0.88
CA ASP A 120 -71.53 -17.83 -0.28
C ASP A 120 -70.12 -17.67 -0.87
N GLU A 121 -70.05 -17.54 -2.20
CA GLU A 121 -68.83 -17.16 -2.94
C GLU A 121 -68.50 -15.66 -2.73
N PRO A 122 -67.21 -15.27 -2.62
CA PRO A 122 -66.84 -13.87 -2.48
C PRO A 122 -66.92 -13.10 -3.82
N ILE A 123 -67.62 -11.97 -3.78
CA ILE A 123 -67.80 -10.99 -4.86
C ILE A 123 -66.45 -10.36 -5.27
N PRO A 124 -66.16 -10.16 -6.57
CA PRO A 124 -64.86 -9.62 -7.01
C PRO A 124 -64.69 -8.13 -6.70
N VAL A 125 -63.54 -7.77 -6.13
CA VAL A 125 -63.11 -6.39 -5.89
C VAL A 125 -62.31 -5.88 -7.09
N THR A 126 -62.75 -4.78 -7.69
CA THR A 126 -62.05 -4.14 -8.81
C THR A 126 -60.82 -3.38 -8.32
N VAL A 127 -59.63 -3.76 -8.77
CA VAL A 127 -58.37 -3.06 -8.47
C VAL A 127 -58.04 -2.09 -9.60
N ALA A 128 -57.58 -0.88 -9.27
CA ALA A 128 -57.12 0.09 -10.26
C ALA A 128 -55.88 -0.43 -11.01
N PRO A 129 -55.67 -0.10 -12.30
CA PRO A 129 -54.55 -0.60 -13.06
C PRO A 129 -53.24 -0.04 -12.53
N VAL A 130 -52.43 -0.91 -11.92
CA VAL A 130 -51.01 -0.67 -11.71
C VAL A 130 -50.37 -0.67 -13.10
N VAL A 131 -49.76 0.45 -13.49
CA VAL A 131 -48.86 0.48 -14.65
C VAL A 131 -47.61 -0.30 -14.24
N HIS A 132 -47.56 -1.58 -14.62
CA HIS A 132 -46.30 -2.31 -14.64
C HIS A 132 -45.39 -1.65 -15.68
N VAL A 133 -44.48 -0.81 -15.20
CA VAL A 133 -43.20 -0.66 -15.87
C VAL A 133 -42.49 -1.99 -15.63
N GLU A 134 -42.48 -2.84 -16.65
CA GLU A 134 -41.53 -3.94 -16.71
C GLU A 134 -40.14 -3.28 -16.78
N HIS A 135 -39.50 -3.14 -15.63
CA HIS A 135 -38.05 -3.21 -15.61
C HIS A 135 -37.72 -4.59 -16.17
N HIS A 136 -37.10 -4.61 -17.35
CA HIS A 136 -36.33 -5.76 -17.77
C HIS A 136 -35.19 -5.93 -16.77
N ASP A 137 -35.47 -6.65 -15.68
CA ASP A 137 -34.45 -7.37 -14.94
C ASP A 137 -33.89 -8.41 -15.92
N GLU A 138 -32.96 -7.98 -16.77
CA GLU A 138 -31.98 -8.88 -17.34
C GLU A 138 -31.33 -9.56 -16.14
N GLN A 139 -31.64 -10.85 -15.98
CA GLN A 139 -31.19 -11.64 -14.85
C GLN A 139 -29.68 -11.81 -14.98
N GLU A 140 -28.94 -10.83 -14.46
CA GLU A 140 -27.52 -10.60 -14.73
C GLU A 140 -26.75 -11.90 -14.54
N THR A 141 -26.22 -12.44 -15.64
CA THR A 141 -25.57 -13.75 -15.62
C THR A 141 -24.19 -13.63 -15.00
N LEU A 142 -24.17 -13.63 -13.66
CA LEU A 142 -22.96 -13.58 -12.86
C LEU A 142 -21.99 -14.71 -13.23
N ASP A 143 -20.71 -14.39 -13.30
CA ASP A 143 -19.67 -15.38 -13.53
C ASP A 143 -19.57 -16.33 -12.32
N LYS A 144 -19.30 -17.60 -12.61
CA LYS A 144 -19.03 -18.64 -11.62
C LYS A 144 -17.61 -18.54 -11.07
N ASP A 145 -16.67 -18.01 -11.85
CA ASP A 145 -15.36 -17.66 -11.34
C ASP A 145 -15.42 -16.35 -10.53
N ILE A 146 -15.47 -16.50 -9.22
CA ILE A 146 -15.46 -15.40 -8.25
C ILE A 146 -14.08 -15.16 -7.63
N SER A 147 -13.01 -15.51 -8.35
CA SER A 147 -11.63 -15.43 -7.86
C SER A 147 -11.03 -14.03 -7.96
N HIS A 148 -10.16 -13.71 -6.99
CA HIS A 148 -9.29 -12.53 -7.00
C HIS A 148 -8.34 -12.45 -8.21
N THR A 149 -8.08 -13.57 -8.89
CA THR A 149 -7.20 -13.65 -10.07
C THR A 149 -7.58 -12.67 -11.18
N LYS A 150 -8.87 -12.36 -11.31
CA LYS A 150 -9.41 -11.33 -12.22
C LYS A 150 -8.80 -9.95 -12.00
N GLY A 151 -8.38 -9.63 -10.77
CA GLY A 151 -7.76 -8.36 -10.41
C GLY A 151 -6.30 -8.19 -10.82
N PHE A 152 -5.67 -9.19 -11.45
CA PHE A 152 -4.25 -9.18 -11.84
C PHE A 152 -4.09 -9.09 -13.35
N TYR A 153 -4.57 -8.00 -13.96
CA TYR A 153 -4.60 -7.76 -15.41
C TYR A 153 -4.19 -6.32 -15.75
N ASN A 154 -4.03 -6.01 -17.04
CA ASN A 154 -3.76 -4.65 -17.49
C ASN A 154 -5.06 -3.82 -17.55
N ALA A 155 -5.13 -2.77 -16.73
CA ALA A 155 -6.13 -1.71 -16.86
C ALA A 155 -5.92 -0.86 -18.12
N THR A 156 -6.91 -0.02 -18.41
CA THR A 156 -6.87 0.99 -19.47
C THR A 156 -7.26 2.37 -18.92
N ASP A 157 -6.79 3.42 -19.59
CA ASP A 157 -7.19 4.81 -19.29
C ASP A 157 -8.67 5.04 -19.64
N LEU A 158 -9.42 5.64 -18.71
CA LEU A 158 -10.67 6.32 -19.03
C LEU A 158 -10.36 7.64 -19.73
N LYS A 159 -10.98 7.84 -20.90
CA LYS A 159 -10.79 9.07 -21.71
C LYS A 159 -11.60 10.25 -21.20
N GLU A 160 -12.69 9.96 -20.50
CA GLU A 160 -13.71 10.92 -20.06
C GLU A 160 -13.98 10.72 -18.57
N ILE A 161 -14.57 11.74 -17.96
CA ILE A 161 -15.03 11.68 -16.57
C ILE A 161 -16.38 10.97 -16.59
N VAL A 162 -16.55 9.95 -15.75
CA VAL A 162 -17.79 9.17 -15.65
C VAL A 162 -18.52 9.60 -14.38
N ASP A 163 -19.73 10.15 -14.51
CA ASP A 163 -20.63 10.30 -13.36
C ASP A 163 -21.22 8.92 -13.02
N LEU A 164 -21.03 8.49 -11.77
CA LEU A 164 -21.46 7.17 -11.30
C LEU A 164 -22.86 7.23 -10.69
N GLU A 165 -23.65 6.19 -10.93
CA GLU A 165 -24.90 5.98 -10.21
C GLU A 165 -24.61 5.60 -8.75
N VAL A 166 -25.18 6.36 -7.81
CA VAL A 166 -24.98 6.18 -6.37
C VAL A 166 -26.18 5.46 -5.78
N SER A 167 -25.99 4.20 -5.39
CA SER A 167 -26.95 3.43 -4.61
C SER A 167 -26.72 3.68 -3.12
N GLY A 168 -27.74 4.15 -2.41
CA GLY A 168 -27.64 4.61 -1.02
C GLY A 168 -27.54 6.13 -0.91
N GLN A 169 -27.08 6.63 0.24
CA GLN A 169 -27.01 8.05 0.56
C GLN A 169 -25.64 8.40 1.17
N LEU A 170 -24.93 9.30 0.50
CA LEU A 170 -23.70 9.90 1.02
C LEU A 170 -24.02 10.89 2.16
N PRO A 171 -23.19 10.95 3.22
CA PRO A 171 -23.34 11.98 4.25
C PRO A 171 -23.17 13.39 3.66
N ASP A 172 -24.04 14.33 4.01
CA ASP A 172 -24.04 15.69 3.45
C ASP A 172 -22.70 16.43 3.58
N TRP A 173 -21.97 16.17 4.67
CA TRP A 173 -20.66 16.77 4.94
C TRP A 173 -19.52 16.21 4.05
N LEU A 174 -19.73 15.06 3.39
CA LEU A 174 -18.71 14.37 2.61
C LEU A 174 -18.54 15.02 1.23
N ILE A 175 -17.82 16.13 1.20
CA ILE A 175 -17.39 16.81 -0.03
C ILE A 175 -15.88 16.61 -0.14
N CYS A 176 -15.41 15.70 -1.00
CA CYS A 176 -13.99 15.36 -1.06
C CYS A 176 -13.52 14.88 -2.44
N GLU A 177 -12.22 15.05 -2.69
CA GLU A 177 -11.49 14.24 -3.68
C GLU A 177 -10.91 13.02 -2.97
N HIS A 178 -11.19 11.81 -3.44
CA HIS A 178 -10.52 10.58 -2.99
C HIS A 178 -9.60 10.06 -4.09
N PHE A 179 -8.36 9.72 -3.71
CA PHE A 179 -7.32 9.24 -4.61
C PHE A 179 -6.82 7.86 -4.18
N THR A 180 -6.68 6.94 -5.13
CA THR A 180 -5.90 5.71 -4.93
C THR A 180 -4.82 5.58 -6.01
N VAL A 181 -3.77 4.84 -5.69
CA VAL A 181 -2.80 4.36 -6.68
C VAL A 181 -2.68 2.85 -6.52
N GLY A 182 -2.41 2.15 -7.61
CA GLY A 182 -2.21 0.71 -7.64
C GLY A 182 -1.54 0.26 -8.92
N PRO A 183 -1.28 -1.05 -9.07
CA PRO A 183 -0.81 -1.61 -10.33
C PRO A 183 -1.91 -1.50 -11.40
N GLY A 184 -1.54 -1.02 -12.58
CA GLY A 184 -2.39 -0.87 -13.76
C GLY A 184 -1.86 -1.56 -15.00
N THR A 185 -0.57 -1.91 -15.03
CA THR A 185 0.02 -2.68 -16.12
C THR A 185 1.04 -3.66 -15.57
N TYR A 186 0.79 -4.94 -15.80
CA TYR A 186 1.67 -6.06 -15.45
C TYR A 186 2.41 -6.59 -16.66
N ASP A 187 1.75 -6.70 -17.83
CA ASP A 187 2.29 -7.40 -19.00
C ASP A 187 2.44 -6.45 -20.20
N ILE A 188 3.66 -6.27 -20.68
CA ILE A 188 3.96 -5.42 -21.84
C ILE A 188 4.29 -6.32 -23.03
N LYS A 189 3.38 -6.35 -24.00
CA LYS A 189 3.57 -7.07 -25.27
C LYS A 189 4.66 -6.41 -26.10
N TYR A 190 5.63 -7.19 -26.55
CA TYR A 190 6.71 -6.76 -27.44
C TYR A 190 7.01 -7.81 -28.51
N MET A 191 7.67 -7.38 -29.59
CA MET A 191 8.11 -8.26 -30.67
C MET A 191 9.58 -8.59 -30.50
N ARG A 192 9.97 -9.85 -30.72
CA ARG A 192 11.38 -10.30 -30.77
C ARG A 192 11.62 -11.09 -32.05
N LYS A 193 12.77 -10.87 -32.70
CA LYS A 193 13.23 -11.77 -33.76
C LYS A 193 13.83 -13.02 -33.13
N LEU A 194 13.37 -14.18 -33.54
CA LEU A 194 13.90 -15.49 -33.15
C LEU A 194 14.12 -16.31 -34.41
N GLU A 195 15.19 -17.09 -34.43
CA GLU A 195 15.39 -18.10 -35.46
C GLU A 195 14.52 -19.31 -35.13
N VAL A 196 13.68 -19.70 -36.08
CA VAL A 196 12.82 -20.89 -36.01
C VAL A 196 12.99 -21.62 -37.33
N ASP A 197 13.45 -22.87 -37.27
CA ASP A 197 13.73 -23.73 -38.44
C ASP A 197 14.67 -23.09 -39.48
N GLY A 198 15.63 -22.26 -39.03
CA GLY A 198 16.61 -21.56 -39.86
C GLY A 198 16.13 -20.21 -40.42
N GLU A 199 14.90 -19.78 -40.16
CA GLU A 199 14.36 -18.49 -40.59
C GLU A 199 14.14 -17.52 -39.43
N LEU A 200 14.46 -16.23 -39.65
CA LEU A 200 14.23 -15.17 -38.67
C LEU A 200 12.75 -14.74 -38.64
N GLN A 201 11.99 -15.29 -37.69
CA GLN A 201 10.58 -14.99 -37.50
C GLN A 201 10.35 -13.91 -36.43
N HIS A 202 9.32 -13.08 -36.62
CA HIS A 202 8.88 -12.09 -35.65
C HIS A 202 7.88 -12.71 -34.67
N VAL A 203 8.34 -13.00 -33.45
CA VAL A 203 7.52 -13.67 -32.43
C VAL A 203 7.09 -12.69 -31.35
N SER A 204 5.82 -12.76 -30.95
CA SER A 204 5.31 -11.99 -29.81
C SER A 204 5.79 -12.59 -28.47
N ARG A 205 6.17 -11.72 -27.54
CA ARG A 205 6.51 -12.05 -26.15
C ARG A 205 5.89 -11.00 -25.21
N TYR A 206 5.90 -11.29 -23.92
CA TYR A 206 5.48 -10.37 -22.86
C TYR A 206 6.64 -10.13 -21.90
N PHE A 207 6.82 -8.88 -21.50
CA PHE A 207 7.60 -8.51 -20.33
C PHE A 207 6.61 -8.40 -19.17
N THR A 208 6.78 -9.20 -18.13
CA THR A 208 5.85 -9.26 -17.00
C THR A 208 6.52 -8.75 -15.72
N PHE A 209 5.90 -7.79 -15.05
CA PHE A 209 6.29 -7.39 -13.70
C PHE A 209 5.97 -8.53 -12.72
N GLY A 210 6.99 -9.03 -12.03
CA GLY A 210 6.93 -10.33 -11.33
C GLY A 210 6.26 -10.26 -9.96
N HIS A 211 6.19 -9.08 -9.34
CA HIS A 211 5.64 -8.87 -8.01
C HIS A 211 4.49 -7.86 -8.02
N TRP A 212 3.51 -8.01 -7.11
CA TRP A 212 2.33 -7.14 -7.05
C TRP A 212 2.70 -5.66 -6.93
N PHE A 213 3.77 -5.36 -6.22
CA PHE A 213 4.28 -3.99 -6.00
C PHE A 213 5.00 -3.37 -7.21
N ASP A 214 5.29 -4.17 -8.24
CA ASP A 214 6.09 -3.76 -9.41
C ASP A 214 5.23 -3.33 -10.61
N GLY A 215 3.94 -3.70 -10.61
CA GLY A 215 3.00 -3.28 -11.64
C GLY A 215 2.93 -1.77 -11.77
N LEU A 216 2.92 -1.27 -13.01
CA LEU A 216 3.04 0.16 -13.29
C LEU A 216 1.80 0.92 -12.83
N PRO A 217 1.93 2.13 -12.26
CA PRO A 217 0.84 2.87 -11.61
C PRO A 217 -0.37 3.15 -12.51
N LEU A 218 -1.55 2.74 -12.02
CA LEU A 218 -2.86 3.34 -12.28
C LEU A 218 -3.20 4.24 -11.09
N VAL A 219 -3.57 5.50 -11.37
CA VAL A 219 -4.12 6.43 -10.38
C VAL A 219 -5.62 6.55 -10.61
N ASN A 220 -6.40 6.45 -9.54
CA ASN A 220 -7.85 6.62 -9.53
C ASN A 220 -8.19 7.92 -8.80
N ARG A 221 -9.16 8.68 -9.31
CA ARG A 221 -9.76 9.86 -8.64
C ARG A 221 -11.27 9.72 -8.61
N PHE A 222 -11.84 9.91 -7.43
CA PHE A 222 -13.27 10.09 -7.21
C PHE A 222 -13.51 11.51 -6.68
N ASP A 223 -14.44 12.23 -7.30
CA ASP A 223 -14.97 13.49 -6.78
C ASP A 223 -16.34 13.20 -6.15
N ILE A 224 -16.44 13.36 -4.83
CA ILE A 224 -17.61 12.96 -4.03
C ILE A 224 -18.27 14.24 -3.49
N HIS A 225 -19.59 14.35 -3.64
CA HIS A 225 -20.36 15.49 -3.15
C HIS A 225 -21.64 15.03 -2.43
N GLY A 226 -21.55 14.86 -1.11
CA GLY A 226 -22.61 14.39 -0.22
C GLY A 226 -24.00 14.98 -0.48
N GLN A 227 -24.12 16.31 -0.36
CA GLN A 227 -25.39 17.04 -0.55
C GLN A 227 -26.06 16.87 -1.92
N ARG A 228 -25.33 16.41 -2.94
CA ARG A 228 -25.86 16.13 -4.30
C ARG A 228 -26.05 14.65 -4.56
N ASN A 229 -25.70 13.80 -3.58
CA ASN A 229 -25.56 12.36 -3.67
C ASN A 229 -24.83 11.88 -4.94
N SER A 230 -23.76 12.58 -5.34
CA SER A 230 -23.09 12.39 -6.63
C SER A 230 -21.62 12.02 -6.48
N ILE A 231 -21.16 11.06 -7.29
CA ILE A 231 -19.74 10.69 -7.43
C ILE A 231 -19.37 10.76 -8.91
N SER A 232 -18.27 11.45 -9.25
CA SER A 232 -17.64 11.30 -10.56
C SER A 232 -16.29 10.57 -10.44
N TYR A 233 -15.95 9.76 -11.43
CA TYR A 233 -14.77 8.89 -11.44
C TYR A 233 -13.94 9.09 -12.72
N ARG A 234 -12.62 8.94 -12.57
CA ARG A 234 -11.65 8.84 -13.67
C ARG A 234 -10.40 8.10 -13.20
N ASN A 235 -9.66 7.50 -14.13
CA ASN A 235 -8.39 6.84 -13.85
C ASN A 235 -7.30 7.22 -14.87
N ARG A 236 -6.03 6.92 -14.56
CA ARG A 236 -4.91 7.13 -15.50
C ARG A 236 -3.68 6.29 -15.21
N LEU A 237 -3.10 5.71 -16.24
CA LEU A 237 -1.78 5.09 -16.26
C LEU A 237 -0.68 6.16 -16.35
N THR A 238 0.20 6.24 -15.36
CA THR A 238 1.21 7.33 -15.27
C THR A 238 2.59 6.95 -15.81
N CYS A 239 2.73 5.82 -16.52
CA CYS A 239 4.02 5.25 -16.94
C CYS A 239 4.13 4.89 -18.43
N ARG A 240 3.38 5.57 -19.30
CA ARG A 240 3.31 5.26 -20.74
C ARG A 240 4.67 5.24 -21.44
N ARG A 241 5.58 6.18 -21.12
CA ARG A 241 6.92 6.24 -21.72
C ARG A 241 7.83 5.09 -21.29
N LEU A 242 7.62 4.53 -20.09
CA LEU A 242 8.32 3.32 -19.66
C LEU A 242 7.80 2.08 -20.42
N ILE A 243 6.48 1.97 -20.61
CA ILE A 243 5.85 0.91 -21.42
C ILE A 243 6.40 0.92 -22.84
N ASP A 244 6.45 2.10 -23.48
CA ASP A 244 6.95 2.23 -24.84
C ASP A 244 8.44 1.87 -24.93
N LYS A 245 9.30 2.31 -23.99
CA LYS A 245 10.71 1.87 -23.96
C LYS A 245 10.88 0.35 -23.75
N ILE A 246 10.06 -0.29 -22.94
CA ILE A 246 10.10 -1.76 -22.76
C ILE A 246 9.77 -2.46 -24.08
N ARG A 247 8.77 -1.95 -24.81
CA ARG A 247 8.36 -2.49 -26.12
C ARG A 247 9.44 -2.29 -27.17
N ASP A 248 9.95 -1.07 -27.29
CA ASP A 248 10.92 -0.66 -28.31
C ASP A 248 12.28 -1.33 -28.10
N ASN A 249 12.68 -1.55 -26.84
CA ASN A 249 13.89 -2.30 -26.49
C ASN A 249 13.65 -3.81 -26.39
N HIS A 250 12.63 -4.37 -27.04
CA HIS A 250 12.38 -5.82 -27.11
C HIS A 250 12.33 -6.57 -25.76
N GLY A 251 11.65 -5.99 -24.76
CA GLY A 251 11.48 -6.60 -23.44
C GLY A 251 12.64 -6.39 -22.48
N TYR A 252 13.50 -5.40 -22.74
CA TYR A 252 14.55 -4.98 -21.83
C TYR A 252 14.14 -3.71 -21.10
N SER A 253 14.12 -3.76 -19.77
CA SER A 253 14.09 -2.57 -18.92
C SER A 253 15.29 -1.66 -19.26
N SER A 254 15.10 -0.37 -19.52
CA SER A 254 16.13 0.61 -19.20
C SER A 254 16.11 0.90 -17.69
N ARG A 255 17.22 1.39 -17.13
CA ARG A 255 17.39 1.77 -15.71
C ARG A 255 16.07 2.12 -14.99
N HIS A 256 15.63 1.22 -14.12
CA HIS A 256 14.49 1.44 -13.23
C HIS A 256 14.96 2.12 -11.94
N PRO A 257 14.08 2.82 -11.20
CA PRO A 257 14.40 3.26 -9.86
C PRO A 257 14.72 2.06 -8.96
N GLY A 258 15.72 2.19 -8.08
CA GLY A 258 15.90 1.25 -6.99
C GLY A 258 14.61 1.15 -6.18
N GLY A 259 14.13 -0.07 -5.92
CA GLY A 259 12.87 -0.31 -5.22
C GLY A 259 11.82 -1.15 -5.97
N LEU A 260 12.14 -1.71 -7.15
CA LEU A 260 11.43 -2.90 -7.65
C LEU A 260 11.62 -4.06 -6.66
N PHE A 261 10.56 -4.83 -6.47
CA PHE A 261 10.48 -5.84 -5.44
C PHE A 261 11.00 -7.19 -5.94
N MET A 262 10.51 -7.66 -7.09
CA MET A 262 11.00 -8.86 -7.78
C MET A 262 10.57 -8.88 -9.26
N THR A 263 11.36 -8.25 -10.12
CA THR A 263 11.13 -8.25 -11.58
C THR A 263 12.44 -8.38 -12.33
N LYS A 264 12.55 -9.40 -13.19
CA LYS A 264 13.72 -9.61 -14.06
C LYS A 264 13.74 -8.58 -15.18
N THR A 265 14.55 -7.53 -15.02
CA THR A 265 14.66 -6.40 -15.96
C THR A 265 15.36 -6.74 -17.28
N ASN A 266 15.93 -7.95 -17.40
CA ASN A 266 16.75 -8.45 -18.52
C ASN A 266 18.05 -7.64 -18.79
N GLN A 267 18.42 -6.71 -17.92
CA GLN A 267 19.60 -5.86 -18.07
C GLN A 267 20.92 -6.60 -17.86
N THR A 268 21.97 -6.21 -18.60
CA THR A 268 23.35 -6.63 -18.31
C THR A 268 23.98 -5.70 -17.26
N VAL A 269 24.92 -6.20 -16.46
CA VAL A 269 25.62 -5.41 -15.43
C VAL A 269 26.27 -4.15 -16.02
N LEU A 270 26.82 -4.22 -17.25
CA LEU A 270 27.40 -3.06 -17.92
C LEU A 270 26.38 -1.93 -18.17
N THR A 271 25.16 -2.28 -18.59
CA THR A 271 24.07 -1.29 -18.79
C THR A 271 23.55 -0.68 -17.48
N LYS A 272 23.81 -1.31 -16.33
CA LYS A 272 23.48 -0.77 -15.00
C LYS A 272 24.50 0.26 -14.48
N VAL A 273 25.72 0.25 -15.04
CA VAL A 273 26.84 1.13 -14.63
C VAL A 273 27.01 2.34 -15.56
N VAL A 274 26.68 2.21 -16.86
CA VAL A 274 26.85 3.29 -17.83
C VAL A 274 25.59 4.17 -17.91
N GLY A 275 25.70 5.42 -17.47
CA GLY A 275 24.69 6.47 -17.72
C GLY A 275 24.22 7.23 -16.48
N VAL A 276 24.94 8.28 -16.09
CA VAL A 276 24.52 9.24 -15.05
C VAL A 276 24.50 10.63 -15.69
N GLY A 277 23.32 11.25 -15.82
CA GLY A 277 23.23 12.63 -16.34
C GLY A 277 21.90 13.06 -16.98
N ALA A 278 21.03 12.14 -17.41
CA ALA A 278 19.72 12.52 -17.96
C ALA A 278 18.68 12.73 -16.85
N THR A 279 17.98 13.86 -16.87
CA THR A 279 16.78 14.08 -16.05
C THR A 279 15.69 13.10 -16.46
N SER A 280 15.08 12.42 -15.49
CA SER A 280 14.02 11.47 -15.79
C SER A 280 12.78 12.19 -16.30
N LYS A 281 12.05 11.56 -17.23
CA LYS A 281 10.78 12.12 -17.73
C LYS A 281 9.66 11.76 -16.75
N PRO A 282 8.67 12.63 -16.51
CA PRO A 282 7.65 12.40 -15.48
C PRO A 282 6.90 11.07 -15.66
N ASP A 283 6.57 10.71 -16.89
CA ASP A 283 5.86 9.49 -17.31
C ASP A 283 6.75 8.24 -17.52
N TYR A 284 7.99 8.29 -17.04
CA TYR A 284 8.94 7.17 -17.07
C TYR A 284 9.18 6.56 -15.68
N GLU A 285 9.00 7.30 -14.57
CA GLU A 285 9.22 6.79 -13.22
C GLU A 285 7.98 6.09 -12.63
N PRO A 286 8.04 4.78 -12.31
CA PRO A 286 6.94 4.06 -11.67
C PRO A 286 6.77 4.51 -10.22
N CYS A 287 5.81 5.40 -10.00
CA CYS A 287 5.40 5.88 -8.68
C CYS A 287 4.08 5.24 -8.24
N SER A 288 4.14 3.95 -7.90
CA SER A 288 2.97 3.13 -7.57
C SER A 288 2.69 2.98 -6.07
N ALA A 289 3.59 3.39 -5.16
CA ALA A 289 3.54 2.96 -3.76
C ALA A 289 2.56 3.77 -2.88
N ARG A 290 2.35 5.05 -3.20
CA ARG A 290 1.48 5.96 -2.45
C ARG A 290 1.07 7.15 -3.30
N VAL A 291 -0.17 7.62 -3.13
CA VAL A 291 -0.66 8.92 -3.64
C VAL A 291 -0.92 9.90 -2.50
N LEU A 292 -0.68 11.19 -2.75
CA LEU A 292 -0.84 12.29 -1.79
C LEU A 292 -1.44 13.52 -2.50
N PRO A 293 -2.54 14.12 -2.01
CA PRO A 293 -3.09 15.36 -2.57
C PRO A 293 -2.25 16.59 -2.23
N SER A 294 -1.33 16.49 -1.29
CA SER A 294 -0.37 17.55 -0.95
C SER A 294 0.85 16.96 -0.25
N ILE A 295 1.98 17.64 -0.39
CA ILE A 295 3.16 17.45 0.45
C ILE A 295 3.50 18.85 0.99
N PRO A 296 3.52 19.07 2.32
CA PRO A 296 3.83 20.36 2.92
C PRO A 296 5.12 20.97 2.35
N GLY A 297 5.06 22.23 1.94
CA GLY A 297 6.18 22.95 1.34
C GLY A 297 6.52 22.59 -0.11
N MET A 298 5.71 21.78 -0.81
CA MET A 298 5.90 21.47 -2.23
C MET A 298 4.79 22.05 -3.11
N ASP A 299 5.17 22.86 -4.09
CA ASP A 299 4.26 23.31 -5.15
C ASP A 299 3.74 22.09 -5.95
N GLY A 300 2.41 22.03 -6.10
CA GLY A 300 1.68 20.94 -6.75
C GLY A 300 0.38 20.63 -6.01
N ARG A 301 -0.49 19.79 -6.59
CA ARG A 301 -1.79 19.42 -6.01
C ARG A 301 -2.12 17.92 -6.04
N LEU A 302 -1.20 17.11 -6.55
CA LEU A 302 -1.28 15.65 -6.55
C LEU A 302 0.11 15.08 -6.77
N PHE A 303 0.53 14.15 -5.92
CA PHE A 303 1.86 13.55 -5.95
C PHE A 303 1.76 12.03 -5.78
N CYS A 304 2.54 11.29 -6.55
CA CYS A 304 2.77 9.86 -6.37
C CYS A 304 4.22 9.59 -5.97
N GLN A 305 4.45 8.58 -5.14
CA GLN A 305 5.79 8.22 -4.64
C GLN A 305 6.16 6.76 -4.96
N ASN A 306 7.47 6.47 -5.04
CA ASN A 306 7.99 5.10 -5.10
C ASN A 306 8.88 4.73 -3.91
N ARG A 307 9.28 3.46 -3.86
CA ARG A 307 10.26 2.90 -2.90
C ARG A 307 11.70 3.33 -3.21
N GLY A 308 11.90 4.07 -4.30
CA GLY A 308 13.10 4.83 -4.57
C GLY A 308 13.08 6.14 -3.82
N LYS A 309 13.45 7.23 -4.49
CA LYS A 309 13.44 8.59 -3.91
C LYS A 309 12.65 9.59 -4.75
N HIS A 310 11.84 9.10 -5.68
CA HIS A 310 11.14 9.91 -6.67
C HIS A 310 9.75 10.30 -6.18
N ILE A 311 9.37 11.53 -6.53
CA ILE A 311 8.07 12.12 -6.31
C ILE A 311 7.59 12.59 -7.69
N GLN A 312 6.60 11.89 -8.23
CA GLN A 312 5.95 12.22 -9.49
C GLN A 312 4.81 13.18 -9.19
N GLU A 313 4.90 14.43 -9.66
CA GLU A 313 3.80 15.38 -9.63
C GLU A 313 2.84 15.09 -10.78
N LEU A 314 1.55 15.11 -10.47
CA LEU A 314 0.47 14.94 -11.43
C LEU A 314 -0.35 16.23 -11.52
N ASP A 315 -0.86 16.52 -12.72
CA ASP A 315 -1.93 17.50 -12.90
C ASP A 315 -3.16 17.01 -12.12
N PRO A 316 -3.76 17.80 -11.21
CA PRO A 316 -4.86 17.32 -10.40
C PRO A 316 -6.12 16.98 -11.23
N PHE A 317 -6.31 17.59 -12.40
CA PHE A 317 -7.54 17.47 -13.18
C PHE A 317 -7.56 16.21 -14.05
N ASP A 318 -6.51 15.99 -14.85
CA ASP A 318 -6.39 14.85 -15.79
C ASP A 318 -5.37 13.79 -15.34
N MET A 319 -4.72 13.97 -14.20
CA MET A 319 -3.72 13.07 -13.60
C MET A 319 -2.49 12.80 -14.48
N ARG A 320 -2.22 13.63 -15.52
CA ARG A 320 -1.00 13.47 -16.32
C ARG A 320 0.24 13.77 -15.47
N PRO A 321 1.34 13.00 -15.61
CA PRO A 321 2.62 13.38 -15.03
C PRO A 321 3.15 14.70 -15.59
N THR A 322 3.28 15.71 -14.72
CA THR A 322 3.77 17.05 -15.07
C THR A 322 5.26 17.19 -14.80
N ARG A 323 5.72 16.65 -13.67
CA ARG A 323 7.10 16.74 -13.19
C ARG A 323 7.47 15.47 -12.42
N VAL A 324 8.76 15.17 -12.34
CA VAL A 324 9.30 14.26 -11.32
C VAL A 324 10.46 14.98 -10.63
N VAL A 325 10.54 14.85 -9.31
CA VAL A 325 11.67 15.33 -8.50
C VAL A 325 12.15 14.24 -7.55
N THR A 326 13.37 14.38 -7.06
CA THR A 326 13.97 13.54 -6.03
C THR A 326 14.16 14.34 -4.74
N TRP A 327 14.18 13.66 -3.59
CA TRP A 327 14.43 14.34 -2.30
C TRP A 327 15.72 15.17 -2.28
N ASN A 328 16.79 14.72 -2.95
CA ASN A 328 18.03 15.48 -3.09
C ASN A 328 17.93 16.74 -3.97
N GLU A 329 16.89 16.88 -4.80
CA GLU A 329 16.59 18.11 -5.56
C GLU A 329 15.69 19.06 -4.75
N VAL A 330 14.88 18.54 -3.83
CA VAL A 330 14.21 19.35 -2.80
C VAL A 330 15.26 20.01 -1.92
N ASN A 331 16.20 19.22 -1.38
CA ASN A 331 17.35 19.69 -0.62
C ASN A 331 18.57 18.77 -0.83
N PRO A 332 19.75 19.28 -1.24
CA PRO A 332 20.96 18.47 -1.42
C PRO A 332 21.41 17.68 -0.17
N ALA A 333 21.00 18.09 1.03
CA ALA A 333 21.25 17.36 2.27
C ALA A 333 20.46 16.04 2.37
N PHE A 334 19.33 15.90 1.67
CA PHE A 334 18.49 14.68 1.65
C PHE A 334 19.08 13.64 0.68
N LYS A 335 20.38 13.37 0.85
CA LYS A 335 21.12 12.44 0.01
C LYS A 335 20.78 10.99 0.35
N GLY A 336 20.73 10.17 -0.68
CA GLY A 336 20.51 8.73 -0.58
C GLY A 336 20.12 8.12 -1.92
N TYR A 337 20.02 6.80 -1.91
CA TYR A 337 19.64 5.99 -3.06
C TYR A 337 18.12 5.74 -3.09
N THR A 338 17.55 5.36 -1.94
CA THR A 338 16.10 5.18 -1.72
C THR A 338 15.57 6.03 -0.56
N SER A 339 14.26 6.00 -0.37
CA SER A 339 13.49 6.68 0.67
C SER A 339 12.27 5.82 1.04
N CYS A 340 11.67 6.06 2.19
CA CYS A 340 10.44 5.38 2.55
C CYS A 340 9.25 5.94 1.74
N PRO A 341 8.41 5.10 1.11
CA PRO A 341 7.19 5.56 0.44
C PRO A 341 6.12 6.04 1.43
N ASN A 342 6.26 5.67 2.71
CA ASN A 342 5.32 5.93 3.80
C ASN A 342 5.88 6.98 4.77
N GLY A 343 6.24 8.16 4.25
CA GLY A 343 6.56 9.33 5.07
C GLY A 343 5.40 9.73 5.99
N GLN A 344 5.71 10.28 7.16
CA GLN A 344 4.75 10.57 8.22
C GLN A 344 4.41 12.06 8.26
N PHE A 345 3.14 12.39 8.55
CA PHE A 345 2.70 13.78 8.70
C PHE A 345 2.28 14.03 10.15
N ASP A 346 2.85 15.05 10.77
CA ASP A 346 2.46 15.56 12.09
C ASP A 346 1.51 16.75 11.88
N ALA A 347 0.21 16.50 11.99
CA ALA A 347 -0.82 17.51 11.76
C ALA A 347 -0.76 18.68 12.76
N ARG A 348 -0.12 18.50 13.93
CA ARG A 348 0.01 19.53 14.96
C ARG A 348 1.18 20.47 14.69
N THR A 349 2.27 19.98 14.09
CA THR A 349 3.41 20.84 13.68
C THR A 349 3.35 21.28 12.22
N GLY A 350 2.54 20.62 11.39
CA GLY A 350 2.48 20.85 9.95
C GLY A 350 3.68 20.26 9.19
N GLU A 351 4.40 19.33 9.81
CA GLU A 351 5.62 18.73 9.27
C GLU A 351 5.34 17.42 8.55
N TYR A 352 5.93 17.25 7.36
CA TYR A 352 6.10 15.96 6.72
C TYR A 352 7.53 15.46 6.97
N ILE A 353 7.63 14.32 7.67
CA ILE A 353 8.87 13.68 8.08
C ILE A 353 9.09 12.43 7.23
N ASN A 354 10.29 12.28 6.69
CA ASN A 354 10.70 11.07 5.97
C ASN A 354 12.22 10.84 6.13
N PHE A 355 12.77 9.79 5.52
CA PHE A 355 14.21 9.56 5.46
C PHE A 355 14.70 9.15 4.08
N THR A 356 15.98 9.37 3.82
CA THR A 356 16.72 8.74 2.71
C THR A 356 17.75 7.75 3.22
N MET A 357 17.97 6.68 2.45
CA MET A 357 18.98 5.64 2.75
C MET A 357 20.27 5.92 1.98
N ASP A 358 21.34 6.25 2.71
CA ASP A 358 22.70 6.38 2.21
C ASP A 358 23.44 5.07 2.51
N VAL A 359 23.41 4.16 1.54
CA VAL A 359 23.85 2.75 1.67
C VAL A 359 25.36 2.64 1.53
N GLY A 360 26.05 2.38 2.64
CA GLY A 360 27.48 2.09 2.68
C GLY A 360 27.78 0.59 2.80
N TYR A 361 29.01 0.19 2.44
CA TYR A 361 29.44 -1.20 2.39
C TYR A 361 29.34 -1.98 3.72
N GLN A 362 29.52 -1.29 4.86
CA GLN A 362 29.48 -1.87 6.21
C GLN A 362 28.27 -1.42 7.05
N SER A 363 27.64 -0.30 6.71
CA SER A 363 26.48 0.25 7.43
C SER A 363 25.72 1.23 6.54
N THR A 364 24.43 1.39 6.79
CA THR A 364 23.57 2.37 6.09
C THR A 364 23.25 3.53 7.03
N LYS A 365 23.31 4.75 6.51
CA LYS A 365 22.80 5.94 7.20
C LYS A 365 21.39 6.24 6.72
N TYR A 366 20.46 6.21 7.66
CA TYR A 366 19.07 6.61 7.48
C TYR A 366 18.98 8.08 7.88
N ASN A 367 18.98 8.98 6.90
CA ASN A 367 19.02 10.43 7.10
C ASN A 367 17.57 10.95 7.19
N PHE A 368 17.10 11.21 8.40
CA PHE A 368 15.75 11.74 8.64
C PHE A 368 15.70 13.23 8.39
N PHE A 369 14.64 13.67 7.72
CA PHE A 369 14.39 15.07 7.38
C PHE A 369 12.93 15.45 7.59
N THR A 370 12.70 16.76 7.71
CA THR A 370 11.39 17.41 7.80
C THR A 370 11.26 18.44 6.69
N ILE A 371 10.06 18.59 6.13
CA ILE A 371 9.61 19.70 5.28
C ILE A 371 8.26 20.21 5.79
N SER A 372 7.97 21.49 5.59
CA SER A 372 6.68 22.11 5.94
C SER A 372 6.44 23.33 5.06
N ASP A 373 5.22 23.87 5.05
CA ASP A 373 4.93 25.14 4.35
C ASP A 373 5.77 26.31 4.89
N ARG A 374 6.20 26.24 6.15
CA ARG A 374 7.10 27.23 6.79
C ARG A 374 8.57 27.01 6.44
N ASN A 375 8.97 25.79 6.07
CA ASN A 375 10.29 25.48 5.55
C ASN A 375 10.21 24.56 4.31
N PRO A 376 9.88 25.11 3.13
CA PRO A 376 9.73 24.34 1.88
C PRO A 376 10.97 23.57 1.44
N LYS A 377 12.16 24.05 1.82
CA LYS A 377 13.44 23.36 1.57
C LYS A 377 13.82 22.38 2.67
N GLY A 378 13.10 22.39 3.79
CA GLY A 378 13.26 21.47 4.90
C GLY A 378 14.64 21.51 5.56
N SER A 379 14.86 20.53 6.43
CA SER A 379 16.11 20.35 7.16
C SER A 379 16.29 18.89 7.55
N LEU A 380 17.54 18.45 7.69
CA LEU A 380 17.83 17.20 8.37
C LEU A 380 17.42 17.32 9.85
N ILE A 381 16.71 16.33 10.35
CA ILE A 381 16.42 16.16 11.79
C ILE A 381 17.63 15.50 12.44
N GLY A 382 18.13 14.43 11.84
CA GLY A 382 19.24 13.63 12.35
C GLY A 382 19.44 12.36 11.52
N SER A 383 20.43 11.53 11.89
CA SER A 383 20.71 10.28 11.16
C SER A 383 20.87 9.10 12.11
N ILE A 384 20.28 7.96 11.75
CA ILE A 384 20.52 6.67 12.40
C ILE A 384 21.51 5.88 11.54
N THR A 385 22.55 5.30 12.15
CA THR A 385 23.45 4.35 11.48
C THR A 385 23.07 2.93 11.92
N ALA A 386 22.60 2.12 10.98
CA ALA A 386 22.07 0.79 11.24
C ALA A 386 22.41 -0.18 10.07
N PRO A 387 22.14 -1.49 10.22
CA PRO A 387 22.24 -2.44 9.10
C PRO A 387 21.43 -1.98 7.89
N ALA A 388 21.91 -2.31 6.68
CA ALA A 388 21.14 -2.16 5.47
C ALA A 388 19.99 -3.18 5.48
N ALA A 389 18.75 -2.72 5.56
CA ALA A 389 17.56 -3.56 5.64
C ALA A 389 16.44 -3.02 4.75
N TYR A 390 15.48 -3.88 4.39
CA TYR A 390 14.25 -3.42 3.78
C TYR A 390 13.38 -2.69 4.81
N VAL A 391 12.95 -1.46 4.48
CA VAL A 391 12.09 -0.63 5.35
C VAL A 391 10.96 -0.03 4.52
N ASN A 392 9.74 -0.53 4.72
CA ASN A 392 8.55 -0.06 3.99
C ASN A 392 7.81 1.09 4.69
N SER A 393 7.88 1.14 6.02
CA SER A 393 7.29 2.19 6.86
C SER A 393 8.10 2.37 8.16
N PHE A 394 7.83 3.44 8.89
CA PHE A 394 8.42 3.75 10.20
C PHE A 394 7.38 4.52 11.03
N SER A 395 7.65 4.70 12.33
CA SER A 395 6.75 5.44 13.22
C SER A 395 7.34 6.76 13.70
N ILE A 396 6.47 7.72 14.00
CA ILE A 396 6.81 8.93 14.76
C ILE A 396 5.84 9.10 15.93
N THR A 397 6.31 9.81 16.95
CA THR A 397 5.55 10.29 18.09
C THR A 397 5.83 11.80 18.26
N PRO A 398 5.20 12.50 19.23
CA PRO A 398 5.51 13.91 19.49
C PRO A 398 7.00 14.20 19.76
N LYS A 399 7.72 13.32 20.47
CA LYS A 399 9.16 13.51 20.77
C LYS A 399 10.11 12.69 19.89
N TYR A 400 9.67 11.56 19.33
CA TYR A 400 10.58 10.56 18.75
C TYR A 400 10.25 10.16 17.31
N ILE A 401 11.27 9.65 16.63
CA ILE A 401 11.19 8.87 15.39
C ILE A 401 11.68 7.46 15.74
N ILE A 402 10.92 6.44 15.33
CA ILE A 402 11.21 5.03 15.61
C ILE A 402 11.41 4.29 14.30
N LEU A 403 12.65 3.87 14.06
CA LEU A 403 13.05 3.04 12.93
C LEU A 403 13.16 1.57 13.39
N ALA A 404 12.20 0.75 12.97
CA ALA A 404 12.29 -0.70 13.12
C ALA A 404 13.12 -1.30 11.98
N ILE A 405 14.18 -2.02 12.33
CA ILE A 405 15.00 -2.80 11.43
C ILE A 405 14.65 -4.27 11.65
N PHE A 406 13.82 -4.79 10.75
CA PHE A 406 13.53 -6.22 10.62
C PHE A 406 14.75 -6.94 10.01
N PRO A 407 15.02 -8.21 10.35
CA PRO A 407 16.22 -8.92 9.91
C PRO A 407 16.18 -9.39 8.44
N MET A 408 15.49 -8.67 7.56
CA MET A 408 15.58 -8.78 6.10
C MET A 408 16.73 -7.89 5.61
N LEU A 409 17.95 -8.40 5.74
CA LEU A 409 19.19 -7.62 5.63
C LEU A 409 19.84 -7.75 4.25
N ALA A 410 20.56 -6.71 3.83
CA ALA A 410 21.19 -6.68 2.51
C ALA A 410 22.33 -7.71 2.38
N THR A 411 22.28 -8.48 1.30
CA THR A 411 23.37 -9.37 0.87
C THR A 411 24.50 -8.57 0.22
N SER A 412 25.70 -9.16 0.16
CA SER A 412 26.88 -8.58 -0.54
C SER A 412 27.20 -7.12 -0.16
N GLY A 413 26.98 -6.72 1.11
CA GLY A 413 27.22 -5.35 1.59
C GLY A 413 26.34 -4.29 0.93
N GLY A 414 25.14 -4.65 0.45
CA GLY A 414 24.24 -3.72 -0.26
C GLY A 414 24.60 -3.46 -1.73
N MET A 415 25.66 -4.10 -2.25
CA MET A 415 26.16 -3.86 -3.61
C MET A 415 25.11 -4.14 -4.70
N LYS A 416 24.38 -5.26 -4.59
CA LYS A 416 23.28 -5.61 -5.51
C LYS A 416 22.19 -4.54 -5.53
N PHE A 417 21.78 -4.08 -4.35
CA PHE A 417 20.73 -3.06 -4.21
C PHE A 417 21.16 -1.75 -4.86
N SER A 418 22.39 -1.29 -4.59
CA SER A 418 22.97 -0.10 -5.22
C SER A 418 23.17 -0.21 -6.74
N TRP A 419 23.18 -1.44 -7.28
CA TRP A 419 23.19 -1.71 -8.72
C TRP A 419 21.79 -1.84 -9.34
N ASN A 420 20.72 -1.49 -8.62
CA ASN A 420 19.33 -1.59 -9.05
C ASN A 420 18.86 -3.05 -9.31
N GLU A 421 19.38 -4.03 -8.54
CA GLU A 421 18.72 -5.35 -8.45
C GLU A 421 17.43 -5.27 -7.61
N SER A 422 16.56 -6.27 -7.76
CA SER A 422 15.27 -6.32 -7.04
C SER A 422 15.48 -6.46 -5.53
N ILE A 423 14.50 -6.06 -4.72
CA ILE A 423 14.55 -6.18 -3.25
C ILE A 423 14.71 -7.66 -2.83
N LEU A 424 13.92 -8.59 -3.37
CA LEU A 424 14.02 -10.02 -3.03
C LEU A 424 15.33 -10.69 -3.51
N GLU A 425 16.06 -10.07 -4.45
CA GLU A 425 17.38 -10.55 -4.89
C GLU A 425 18.55 -9.91 -4.11
N SER A 426 18.26 -8.78 -3.45
CA SER A 426 19.22 -7.94 -2.73
C SER A 426 19.24 -8.18 -1.24
N PHE A 427 18.09 -8.49 -0.62
CA PHE A 427 17.95 -8.69 0.82
C PHE A 427 17.55 -10.14 1.14
N THR A 428 17.86 -10.62 2.34
CA THR A 428 17.50 -11.97 2.80
C THR A 428 17.11 -11.93 4.26
N PHE A 429 15.98 -12.55 4.61
CA PHE A 429 15.55 -12.70 5.99
C PHE A 429 16.44 -13.67 6.77
N ASN A 430 16.82 -13.30 7.99
CA ASN A 430 17.60 -14.14 8.88
C ASN A 430 16.96 -14.22 10.27
N ARG A 431 16.21 -15.30 10.53
CA ARG A 431 15.50 -15.55 11.80
C ARG A 431 16.41 -15.60 13.04
N SER A 432 17.73 -15.78 12.88
CA SER A 432 18.70 -15.73 14.00
C SER A 432 19.10 -14.31 14.42
N GLN A 433 18.76 -13.29 13.62
CA GLN A 433 19.03 -11.89 13.95
C GLN A 433 17.78 -11.26 14.59
N PRO A 434 17.95 -10.38 15.60
CA PRO A 434 16.82 -9.72 16.24
C PRO A 434 16.20 -8.65 15.34
N THR A 435 14.94 -8.31 15.61
CA THR A 435 14.38 -7.01 15.21
C THR A 435 14.97 -5.93 16.11
N LEU A 436 15.42 -4.81 15.54
CA LEU A 436 16.02 -3.70 16.29
C LEU A 436 15.21 -2.42 16.13
N PHE A 437 14.85 -1.78 17.25
CA PHE A 437 14.16 -0.50 17.28
C PHE A 437 15.14 0.61 17.62
N TYR A 438 15.48 1.45 16.64
CA TYR A 438 16.32 2.63 16.84
C TYR A 438 15.44 3.85 17.07
N VAL A 439 15.69 4.58 18.15
CA VAL A 439 14.89 5.74 18.59
C VAL A 439 15.71 7.01 18.43
N LEU A 440 15.26 7.92 17.57
CA LEU A 440 15.86 9.24 17.33
C LEU A 440 14.99 10.32 18.00
N SER A 441 15.59 11.21 18.77
CA SER A 441 14.88 12.39 19.30
C SER A 441 14.65 13.40 18.18
N ARG A 442 13.39 13.84 18.00
CA ARG A 442 13.02 14.93 17.09
C ARG A 442 13.61 16.27 17.55
N GLN A 443 13.81 16.46 18.86
CA GLN A 443 14.29 17.72 19.43
C GLN A 443 15.82 17.88 19.31
N SER A 444 16.60 16.85 19.62
CA SER A 444 18.07 16.93 19.62
C SER A 444 18.72 16.39 18.34
N GLY A 445 17.95 15.73 17.48
CA GLY A 445 18.46 15.06 16.27
C GLY A 445 19.36 13.86 16.56
N GLN A 446 19.45 13.41 17.81
CA GLN A 446 20.34 12.33 18.22
C GLN A 446 19.62 10.99 18.30
N HIS A 447 20.34 9.92 17.97
CA HIS A 447 19.93 8.55 18.27
C HIS A 447 20.09 8.33 19.78
N VAL A 448 18.96 8.26 20.49
CA VAL A 448 18.93 8.23 21.96
C VAL A 448 18.93 6.81 22.51
N ALA A 449 18.25 5.85 21.87
CA ALA A 449 18.15 4.48 22.39
C ALA A 449 18.00 3.44 21.27
N THR A 450 18.51 2.23 21.52
CA THR A 450 18.22 1.03 20.72
C THR A 450 17.61 -0.04 21.60
N TYR A 451 16.52 -0.68 21.14
CA TYR A 451 15.92 -1.85 21.78
C TYR A 451 15.96 -3.06 20.83
N ARG A 452 15.86 -4.27 21.37
CA ARG A 452 15.80 -5.52 20.60
C ARG A 452 14.52 -6.32 20.87
N SER A 453 14.05 -7.04 19.87
CA SER A 453 12.95 -8.02 19.94
C SER A 453 13.34 -9.28 19.16
N ASP A 454 12.60 -10.36 19.36
CA ASP A 454 12.54 -11.50 18.44
C ASP A 454 12.39 -11.07 16.98
N ALA A 455 12.92 -11.91 16.08
CA ALA A 455 12.79 -11.75 14.65
C ALA A 455 11.32 -11.74 14.21
N CYS A 456 10.99 -10.79 13.33
CA CYS A 456 9.73 -10.74 12.59
C CYS A 456 9.94 -9.92 11.31
N PHE A 457 8.98 -9.98 10.39
CA PHE A 457 8.93 -9.13 9.21
C PHE A 457 7.68 -8.24 9.28
N ALA A 458 7.69 -7.05 8.67
CA ALA A 458 6.51 -6.21 8.57
C ALA A 458 6.55 -5.28 7.35
N PHE A 459 5.38 -5.04 6.76
CA PHE A 459 5.20 -3.94 5.81
C PHE A 459 4.75 -2.65 6.51
N HIS A 460 3.82 -2.75 7.46
CA HIS A 460 3.09 -1.58 7.95
C HIS A 460 3.10 -1.44 9.47
N HIS A 461 3.67 -0.33 9.91
CA HIS A 461 3.35 0.30 11.18
C HIS A 461 1.91 0.85 11.13
N VAL A 462 1.21 0.76 12.24
CA VAL A 462 -0.16 1.27 12.45
C VAL A 462 -0.09 2.70 12.96
N ASN A 463 0.49 2.86 14.15
CA ASN A 463 0.57 4.11 14.90
C ASN A 463 1.66 3.96 16.00
N ALA A 464 2.08 5.06 16.59
CA ALA A 464 2.92 5.06 17.78
C ALA A 464 2.58 6.25 18.68
N PHE A 465 2.77 6.11 19.98
CA PHE A 465 2.48 7.16 20.95
C PHE A 465 3.30 6.99 22.23
N GLU A 466 3.27 8.01 23.09
CA GLU A 466 4.02 8.07 24.34
C GLU A 466 3.07 8.10 25.54
N ASP A 467 3.51 7.61 26.70
CA ASP A 467 2.89 7.91 28.00
C ASP A 467 3.65 8.99 28.80
N GLU A 468 3.12 9.33 29.98
CA GLU A 468 3.72 10.28 30.92
C GLU A 468 5.08 9.81 31.48
N ASN A 469 5.38 8.50 31.40
CA ASN A 469 6.61 7.89 31.91
C ASN A 469 7.70 7.75 30.84
N ASP A 470 7.52 8.34 29.66
CA ASP A 470 8.45 8.25 28.52
C ASP A 470 8.61 6.81 27.99
N ASN A 471 7.58 5.97 28.14
CA ASN A 471 7.44 4.72 27.41
C ASN A 471 6.85 5.03 26.02
N VAL A 472 7.42 4.43 24.97
CA VAL A 472 6.87 4.52 23.60
C VAL A 472 6.16 3.23 23.24
N TYR A 473 4.90 3.34 22.84
CA TYR A 473 4.10 2.25 22.28
C TYR A 473 4.19 2.29 20.76
N VAL A 474 4.42 1.15 20.11
CA VAL A 474 4.50 1.03 18.65
C VAL A 474 3.66 -0.15 18.19
N ASP A 475 2.62 0.14 17.41
CA ASP A 475 1.71 -0.87 16.87
C ASP A 475 2.11 -1.24 15.45
N ILE A 476 2.34 -2.53 15.20
CA ILE A 476 2.89 -3.04 13.94
C ILE A 476 2.16 -4.33 13.52
N ILE A 477 1.86 -4.45 12.24
CA ILE A 477 1.41 -5.70 11.62
C ILE A 477 2.64 -6.56 11.30
N CYS A 478 2.85 -7.62 12.07
CA CYS A 478 4.05 -8.45 12.00
C CYS A 478 3.76 -9.86 11.47
N TYR A 479 4.66 -10.34 10.61
CA TYR A 479 4.72 -11.72 10.12
C TYR A 479 5.90 -12.44 10.79
N PRO A 480 5.88 -13.79 10.89
CA PRO A 480 7.00 -14.56 11.45
C PRO A 480 8.32 -14.38 10.67
N ASP A 481 8.23 -14.16 9.35
CA ASP A 481 9.33 -14.04 8.40
C ASP A 481 8.83 -13.42 7.08
N ASP A 482 9.70 -13.31 6.07
CA ASP A 482 9.42 -12.70 4.77
C ASP A 482 8.60 -13.60 3.81
N THR A 483 8.04 -14.73 4.27
CA THR A 483 7.19 -15.61 3.43
C THR A 483 6.07 -14.83 2.73
N ILE A 484 5.43 -13.87 3.40
CA ILE A 484 4.40 -13.03 2.77
C ILE A 484 4.95 -12.25 1.57
N ALA A 485 6.19 -11.75 1.66
CA ALA A 485 6.83 -10.99 0.59
C ALA A 485 7.14 -11.87 -0.64
N GLN A 486 7.30 -13.19 -0.45
CA GLN A 486 7.43 -14.15 -1.55
C GLN A 486 6.07 -14.56 -2.12
N GLN A 487 5.01 -14.61 -1.31
CA GLN A 487 3.66 -14.99 -1.75
C GLN A 487 2.94 -13.92 -2.58
N LEU A 488 3.32 -12.64 -2.44
CA LEU A 488 2.75 -11.54 -3.24
C LEU A 488 3.36 -11.42 -4.66
N MET A 489 4.03 -12.47 -5.13
CA MET A 489 4.45 -12.66 -6.53
C MET A 489 3.23 -12.84 -7.45
N VAL A 490 3.24 -12.16 -8.60
CA VAL A 490 2.14 -12.15 -9.59
C VAL A 490 1.87 -13.54 -10.15
N GLU A 491 2.88 -14.39 -10.25
CA GLU A 491 2.73 -15.79 -10.68
C GLU A 491 1.81 -16.57 -9.73
N GLY A 492 2.01 -16.45 -8.41
CA GLY A 492 1.17 -17.11 -7.39
C GLY A 492 -0.21 -16.47 -7.25
N LEU A 493 -0.31 -15.14 -7.34
CA LEU A 493 -1.58 -14.40 -7.29
C LEU A 493 -2.46 -14.60 -8.55
N ARG A 494 -1.87 -15.01 -9.68
CA ARG A 494 -2.61 -15.45 -10.88
C ARG A 494 -2.92 -16.95 -10.88
N ASN A 495 -2.13 -17.76 -10.17
CA ASN A 495 -2.26 -19.21 -10.11
C ASN A 495 -2.36 -19.66 -8.64
N PRO A 496 -3.48 -19.38 -7.94
CA PRO A 496 -3.61 -19.61 -6.49
C PRO A 496 -3.36 -21.07 -6.06
N THR A 497 -3.67 -22.04 -6.93
CA THR A 497 -3.39 -23.47 -6.71
C THR A 497 -1.90 -23.83 -6.72
N GLN A 498 -1.03 -22.93 -7.18
CA GLN A 498 0.43 -23.09 -7.23
C GLN A 498 1.15 -22.24 -6.17
N MET A 499 0.42 -21.40 -5.42
CA MET A 499 0.97 -20.58 -4.35
C MET A 499 1.63 -21.46 -3.27
N LYS A 500 2.82 -21.06 -2.80
CA LYS A 500 3.58 -21.79 -1.78
C LYS A 500 4.12 -20.84 -0.70
N PRO A 501 3.79 -21.04 0.59
CA PRO A 501 2.72 -21.91 1.11
C PRO A 501 1.33 -21.61 0.49
N PRO A 502 0.38 -22.56 0.52
CA PRO A 502 -0.89 -22.42 -0.19
C PRO A 502 -1.86 -21.40 0.42
N ARG A 503 -1.65 -20.99 1.68
CA ARG A 503 -2.36 -19.86 2.32
C ARG A 503 -1.38 -18.74 2.61
N LEU A 504 -1.81 -17.49 2.42
CA LEU A 504 -1.02 -16.32 2.79
C LEU A 504 -0.57 -16.41 4.25
N ALA A 505 0.68 -16.06 4.52
CA ALA A 505 1.23 -16.11 5.86
C ALA A 505 0.40 -15.24 6.82
N ALA A 506 0.02 -15.81 7.97
CA ALA A 506 -0.76 -15.11 8.97
C ALA A 506 0.06 -13.96 9.58
N SER A 507 -0.51 -12.75 9.58
CA SER A 507 0.01 -11.62 10.34
C SER A 507 -0.53 -11.63 11.78
N GLU A 508 0.21 -10.96 12.66
CA GLU A 508 -0.13 -10.70 14.05
C GLU A 508 -0.02 -9.19 14.30
N LEU A 509 -1.07 -8.56 14.83
CA LEU A 509 -0.94 -7.20 15.34
C LEU A 509 -0.17 -7.24 16.67
N ARG A 510 0.98 -6.56 16.72
CA ARG A 510 1.84 -6.50 17.91
C ARG A 510 1.95 -5.07 18.42
N ARG A 511 1.68 -4.88 19.72
CA ARG A 511 1.97 -3.63 20.44
C ARG A 511 3.29 -3.79 21.17
N TYR A 512 4.34 -3.18 20.63
CA TYR A 512 5.66 -3.07 21.25
C TYR A 512 5.69 -1.97 22.30
N VAL A 513 6.48 -2.14 23.35
CA VAL A 513 6.73 -1.13 24.38
C VAL A 513 8.24 -0.90 24.53
N LEU A 514 8.67 0.33 24.26
CA LEU A 514 10.04 0.79 24.43
C LEU A 514 10.13 1.57 25.75
N HIS A 515 10.58 0.89 26.81
CA HIS A 515 10.46 1.43 28.16
C HIS A 515 11.45 2.57 28.48
N THR A 516 10.95 3.68 29.03
CA THR A 516 11.74 4.80 29.58
C THR A 516 12.86 5.28 28.65
N VAL A 517 12.52 5.79 27.47
CA VAL A 517 13.48 6.09 26.38
C VAL A 517 14.62 7.01 26.84
N SER A 518 14.31 8.11 27.51
CA SER A 518 15.32 9.09 27.96
C SER A 518 16.28 8.52 29.02
N VAL A 519 15.78 7.66 29.92
CA VAL A 519 16.60 6.99 30.95
C VAL A 519 17.48 5.91 30.33
N THR A 520 16.91 5.13 29.41
CA THR A 520 17.61 4.09 28.64
C THR A 520 18.78 4.69 27.87
N GLY A 521 18.56 5.80 27.15
CA GLY A 521 19.61 6.48 26.40
C GLY A 521 20.71 7.08 27.27
N SER A 522 20.39 7.47 28.50
CA SER A 522 21.36 7.95 29.47
C SER A 522 22.24 6.82 30.05
N ARG A 523 21.70 5.59 30.16
CA ARG A 523 22.40 4.40 30.69
C ARG A 523 23.19 3.64 29.63
N HIS A 524 22.67 3.63 28.40
CA HIS A 524 23.28 2.99 27.23
C HIS A 524 23.47 4.01 26.11
N PRO A 525 24.29 5.06 26.32
CA PRO A 525 24.57 6.06 25.29
C PRO A 525 25.13 5.34 24.06
N SER A 526 24.49 5.53 22.91
CA SER A 526 24.62 4.65 21.75
C SER A 526 26.06 4.58 21.21
N THR A 527 26.84 3.59 21.63
CA THR A 527 28.23 3.39 21.19
C THR A 527 28.30 2.78 19.79
N VAL A 528 27.95 3.58 18.78
CA VAL A 528 28.36 3.40 17.39
C VAL A 528 29.16 4.64 16.96
N SER A 529 30.19 4.96 17.75
CA SER A 529 31.20 5.95 17.36
C SER A 529 32.08 5.34 16.28
N GLY A 530 31.85 5.77 15.03
CA GLY A 530 32.62 5.32 13.88
C GLY A 530 34.04 5.89 13.88
N ASN A 531 34.97 5.19 14.54
CA ASN A 531 36.40 5.42 14.38
C ASN A 531 37.02 4.29 13.54
N SER A 532 37.13 4.51 12.23
CA SER A 532 37.88 3.65 11.30
C SER A 532 38.87 4.47 10.48
N GLY A 533 39.77 5.18 11.17
CA GLY A 533 40.99 5.71 10.57
C GLY A 533 42.09 4.65 10.61
N GLY A 534 42.55 4.21 9.43
CA GLY A 534 43.84 3.50 9.27
C GLY A 534 43.76 2.01 8.92
N GLY A 535 44.39 1.67 7.78
CA GLY A 535 44.95 0.33 7.53
C GLY A 535 44.09 -0.65 6.72
N LEU A 536 44.57 -1.01 5.52
CA LEU A 536 43.91 -1.94 4.59
C LEU A 536 43.83 -3.42 5.06
N PHE A 537 44.29 -3.73 6.28
CA PHE A 537 44.42 -5.10 6.81
C PHE A 537 43.86 -5.29 8.23
N GLY A 538 43.12 -4.32 8.80
CA GLY A 538 42.57 -4.39 10.17
C GLY A 538 41.10 -4.81 10.29
N ALA A 539 40.39 -5.00 9.18
CA ALA A 539 38.92 -4.88 9.12
C ALA A 539 38.08 -6.14 9.51
N PHE A 540 38.59 -7.01 10.38
CA PHE A 540 37.87 -8.24 10.82
C PHE A 540 37.40 -8.25 12.28
N ARG A 541 37.36 -7.10 12.96
CA ARG A 541 36.66 -7.00 14.25
C ARG A 541 35.15 -6.87 14.02
N LYS A 542 34.44 -8.00 14.15
CA LYS A 542 33.02 -8.00 14.54
C LYS A 542 32.89 -7.32 15.91
N THR A 543 32.62 -6.02 15.94
CA THR A 543 32.04 -5.38 17.12
C THR A 543 30.54 -5.65 17.14
N THR A 544 30.17 -6.90 17.39
CA THR A 544 28.87 -7.18 17.98
C THR A 544 28.84 -6.42 19.31
N PRO A 545 27.88 -5.52 19.57
CA PRO A 545 27.60 -5.12 20.95
C PRO A 545 27.39 -6.39 21.76
N ALA A 546 27.85 -6.44 23.01
CA ALA A 546 27.54 -7.56 23.88
C ALA A 546 26.02 -7.66 23.98
N THR A 547 25.43 -8.73 23.44
CA THR A 547 23.97 -8.86 23.22
C THR A 547 23.15 -8.76 24.51
N ASN A 548 23.81 -8.86 25.66
CA ASN A 548 23.26 -8.74 27.00
C ASN A 548 23.10 -7.28 27.48
N SER A 549 23.51 -6.27 26.70
CA SER A 549 23.40 -4.84 27.08
C SER A 549 22.36 -4.04 26.31
N ILE A 550 21.65 -4.63 25.35
CA ILE A 550 20.57 -3.97 24.61
C ILE A 550 19.24 -4.32 25.29
N PRO A 551 18.46 -3.32 25.76
CA PRO A 551 17.17 -3.55 26.41
C PRO A 551 16.15 -4.17 25.45
N GLU A 552 15.20 -4.90 26.01
CA GLU A 552 14.16 -5.56 25.26
C GLU A 552 13.00 -4.61 24.93
N ALA A 553 12.54 -4.65 23.68
CA ALA A 553 11.26 -4.11 23.26
C ALA A 553 10.21 -5.22 23.45
N SER A 554 9.67 -5.30 24.67
CA SER A 554 8.63 -6.27 24.98
C SER A 554 7.39 -6.00 24.11
N TYR A 555 6.64 -7.04 23.77
CA TYR A 555 5.41 -6.89 23.00
C TYR A 555 4.33 -7.85 23.46
N ASN A 556 3.08 -7.43 23.25
CA ASN A 556 1.94 -8.32 23.30
C ASN A 556 1.43 -8.54 21.87
N LYS A 557 1.06 -9.78 21.55
CA LYS A 557 0.15 -10.05 20.42
C LYS A 557 -1.18 -9.43 20.80
N TRP A 558 -1.50 -8.28 20.20
CA TRP A 558 -2.58 -7.42 20.64
C TRP A 558 -3.93 -7.91 20.15
N LEU A 559 -3.97 -8.50 18.95
CA LEU A 559 -5.18 -8.96 18.29
C LEU A 559 -4.92 -10.13 17.33
N GLN A 560 -5.95 -10.96 17.18
CA GLN A 560 -6.18 -11.96 16.13
C GLN A 560 -7.62 -11.73 15.66
N PRO A 561 -7.98 -11.83 14.36
CA PRO A 561 -7.28 -12.52 13.27
C PRO A 561 -6.17 -11.68 12.60
N SER A 562 -5.59 -12.23 11.54
CA SER A 562 -4.64 -11.53 10.67
C SER A 562 -5.28 -10.32 9.96
N LEU A 563 -4.52 -9.23 9.95
CA LEU A 563 -4.89 -7.93 9.39
C LEU A 563 -3.74 -7.39 8.54
N GLU A 564 -4.04 -6.55 7.56
CA GLU A 564 -3.04 -5.79 6.78
C GLU A 564 -3.65 -4.50 6.21
N LEU A 565 -2.84 -3.62 5.60
CA LEU A 565 -3.21 -2.25 5.18
C LEU A 565 -3.88 -1.44 6.32
N PRO A 566 -3.25 -1.34 7.50
CA PRO A 566 -3.88 -0.72 8.66
C PRO A 566 -4.11 0.78 8.46
N GLN A 567 -5.31 1.21 8.87
CA GLN A 567 -5.80 2.57 8.90
C GLN A 567 -6.33 2.91 10.30
N VAL A 568 -6.22 4.17 10.69
CA VAL A 568 -6.72 4.74 11.94
C VAL A 568 -7.22 6.15 11.63
N ASN A 569 -8.06 6.73 12.49
CA ASN A 569 -8.43 8.14 12.34
C ASN A 569 -7.15 9.01 12.31
N PRO A 570 -6.93 9.83 11.25
CA PRO A 570 -5.70 10.60 11.10
C PRO A 570 -5.49 11.62 12.23
N ASN A 571 -6.56 12.07 12.90
CA ASN A 571 -6.48 12.94 14.07
C ASN A 571 -5.86 12.26 15.31
N TYR A 572 -5.80 10.92 15.32
CA TYR A 572 -5.25 10.10 16.40
C TYR A 572 -3.87 9.50 16.04
N LYS A 573 -3.30 9.82 14.87
CA LYS A 573 -1.89 9.55 14.58
C LYS A 573 -1.01 10.26 15.61
N LEU A 574 0.09 9.62 16.02
CA LEU A 574 1.02 10.08 17.07
C LEU A 574 0.44 10.01 18.50
N HIS A 575 -0.81 9.54 18.67
CA HIS A 575 -1.54 9.51 19.92
C HIS A 575 -2.13 8.13 20.24
N ALA A 576 -2.52 7.93 21.49
CA ALA A 576 -3.25 6.72 21.91
C ALA A 576 -4.59 6.67 21.15
N HIS A 577 -4.95 5.50 20.64
CA HIS A 577 -6.11 5.29 19.79
C HIS A 577 -6.87 4.03 20.22
N THR A 578 -8.18 4.05 20.00
CA THR A 578 -9.16 3.03 20.33
C THR A 578 -9.55 2.21 19.10
N PHE A 579 -9.51 2.75 17.88
CA PHE A 579 -10.00 2.08 16.68
C PHE A 579 -8.95 1.95 15.58
N MET A 580 -8.94 0.77 14.95
CA MET A 580 -8.18 0.44 13.75
C MET A 580 -9.12 -0.15 12.72
N TYR A 581 -8.83 0.14 11.45
CA TYR A 581 -9.41 -0.53 10.29
C TYR A 581 -8.31 -1.24 9.52
N GLY A 582 -8.63 -2.35 8.85
CA GLY A 582 -7.66 -3.07 8.02
C GLY A 582 -8.34 -4.16 7.20
N LEU A 583 -7.59 -4.72 6.26
CA LEU A 583 -8.03 -5.87 5.48
C LEU A 583 -7.77 -7.17 6.22
N GLY A 584 -8.78 -8.02 6.28
CA GLY A 584 -8.76 -9.35 6.89
C GLY A 584 -9.33 -10.41 5.94
N PHE A 585 -9.64 -11.58 6.51
CA PHE A 585 -10.28 -12.69 5.79
C PHE A 585 -11.66 -12.96 6.36
N SER A 586 -12.59 -13.33 5.48
CA SER A 586 -13.87 -13.92 5.83
C SER A 586 -13.66 -15.28 6.48
N ALA A 587 -14.67 -15.77 7.20
CA ALA A 587 -14.60 -17.08 7.84
C ALA A 587 -14.24 -18.19 6.83
N SER A 588 -14.83 -18.17 5.64
CA SER A 588 -14.51 -19.08 4.53
C SER A 588 -13.09 -18.92 4.01
N SER A 589 -12.64 -17.69 3.75
CA SER A 589 -11.34 -17.44 3.12
C SER A 589 -10.17 -17.69 4.08
N SER A 590 -10.38 -17.55 5.40
CA SER A 590 -9.35 -17.77 6.43
C SER A 590 -8.83 -19.22 6.49
N ILE A 591 -9.63 -20.19 6.02
CA ILE A 591 -9.30 -21.62 6.02
C ILE A 591 -9.09 -22.20 4.62
N ALA A 592 -9.35 -21.43 3.57
CA ALA A 592 -9.25 -21.89 2.19
C ALA A 592 -7.88 -21.58 1.56
N ASP A 593 -7.37 -22.51 0.77
CA ASP A 593 -6.14 -22.31 0.00
C ASP A 593 -6.33 -21.28 -1.12
N GLY A 594 -5.24 -20.57 -1.42
CA GLY A 594 -5.15 -19.61 -2.51
C GLY A 594 -5.99 -18.35 -2.34
N GLN A 595 -6.52 -18.06 -1.16
CA GLN A 595 -7.30 -16.83 -0.92
C GLN A 595 -6.42 -15.66 -0.51
N ILE A 596 -6.86 -14.46 -0.89
CA ILE A 596 -6.34 -13.17 -0.41
C ILE A 596 -7.37 -12.51 0.51
N TRP A 597 -7.00 -11.37 1.11
CA TRP A 597 -7.92 -10.57 1.92
C TRP A 597 -9.18 -10.15 1.13
N ASP A 598 -10.35 -10.38 1.72
CA ASP A 598 -11.68 -10.22 1.11
C ASP A 598 -12.68 -9.48 2.04
N THR A 599 -12.18 -8.91 3.14
CA THR A 599 -12.97 -8.40 4.25
C THR A 599 -12.35 -7.12 4.81
N ILE A 600 -13.16 -6.10 5.11
CA ILE A 600 -12.74 -4.92 5.87
C ILE A 600 -13.10 -5.19 7.34
N ILE A 601 -12.13 -5.08 8.25
CA ILE A 601 -12.31 -5.34 9.68
C ILE A 601 -12.13 -4.03 10.47
N LYS A 602 -13.00 -3.81 11.46
CA LYS A 602 -12.82 -2.82 12.53
C LYS A 602 -12.40 -3.51 13.82
N ALA A 603 -11.29 -3.05 14.39
CA ALA A 603 -10.72 -3.53 15.63
C ALA A 603 -10.83 -2.48 16.74
N ASN A 604 -11.17 -2.92 17.96
CA ASN A 604 -11.08 -2.11 19.16
C ASN A 604 -9.76 -2.41 19.90
N MET A 605 -8.85 -1.44 19.86
CA MET A 605 -7.51 -1.47 20.42
C MET A 605 -7.48 -1.30 21.94
N ARG A 606 -8.58 -0.93 22.59
CA ARG A 606 -8.67 -0.76 24.05
C ARG A 606 -9.04 -2.07 24.75
N ASP A 607 -10.09 -2.73 24.30
CA ASP A 607 -10.56 -4.01 24.85
C ASP A 607 -9.99 -5.25 24.14
N ARG A 608 -9.31 -5.06 22.99
CA ARG A 608 -8.68 -6.09 22.16
C ARG A 608 -9.69 -7.01 21.46
N THR A 609 -10.79 -6.44 21.00
CA THR A 609 -11.86 -7.17 20.28
C THR A 609 -11.95 -6.76 18.81
N ILE A 610 -12.66 -7.58 18.03
CA ILE A 610 -13.15 -7.22 16.70
C ILE A 610 -14.52 -6.59 16.89
N ALA A 611 -14.63 -5.29 16.59
CA ALA A 611 -15.86 -4.52 16.76
C ALA A 611 -16.85 -4.74 15.61
N GLY A 612 -16.34 -5.10 14.41
CA GLY A 612 -17.18 -5.41 13.25
C GLY A 612 -16.34 -5.84 12.05
N ALA A 613 -17.02 -6.37 11.03
CA ALA A 613 -16.42 -6.65 9.73
C ALA A 613 -17.45 -6.47 8.60
N TRP A 614 -17.01 -5.90 7.47
CA TRP A 614 -17.73 -5.87 6.22
C TRP A 614 -17.13 -6.89 5.25
N HIS A 615 -17.98 -7.74 4.66
CA HIS A 615 -17.61 -8.74 3.65
C HIS A 615 -18.77 -8.96 2.69
N GLU A 616 -18.44 -9.23 1.42
CA GLU A 616 -19.38 -9.66 0.40
C GLU A 616 -18.75 -10.75 -0.46
N LYS A 617 -19.52 -11.79 -0.81
CA LYS A 617 -19.00 -12.99 -1.46
C LYS A 617 -18.46 -12.65 -2.86
N GLY A 618 -17.20 -13.02 -3.13
CA GLY A 618 -16.53 -12.70 -4.40
C GLY A 618 -16.11 -11.24 -4.52
N CYS A 619 -16.25 -10.44 -3.46
CA CYS A 619 -15.79 -9.07 -3.42
C CYS A 619 -14.44 -8.95 -2.71
N TYR A 620 -13.52 -8.17 -3.29
CA TYR A 620 -12.17 -7.98 -2.79
C TYR A 620 -11.88 -6.47 -2.60
N PRO A 621 -11.87 -5.95 -1.36
CA PRO A 621 -11.65 -4.54 -1.07
C PRO A 621 -10.18 -4.14 -1.18
N SER A 622 -9.93 -2.90 -1.62
CA SER A 622 -8.65 -2.21 -1.39
C SER A 622 -8.56 -1.66 0.04
N GLU A 623 -7.44 -1.02 0.38
CA GLU A 623 -7.32 -0.22 1.61
C GLU A 623 -8.58 0.63 1.89
N ALA A 624 -9.07 0.55 3.13
CA ALA A 624 -10.23 1.28 3.61
C ALA A 624 -9.80 2.63 4.22
N VAL A 625 -9.75 3.67 3.40
CA VAL A 625 -9.26 5.01 3.79
C VAL A 625 -10.29 5.70 4.68
N PHE A 626 -9.91 5.99 5.93
CA PHE A 626 -10.75 6.69 6.90
C PHE A 626 -10.76 8.21 6.65
N ILE A 627 -11.95 8.80 6.60
CA ILE A 627 -12.19 10.24 6.52
C ILE A 627 -13.02 10.65 7.76
N PRO A 628 -12.48 11.44 8.70
CA PRO A 628 -13.23 11.91 9.86
C PRO A 628 -14.34 12.87 9.44
N ARG A 629 -15.46 12.83 10.16
CA ARG A 629 -16.46 13.90 10.08
C ARG A 629 -15.85 15.22 10.58
N PRO A 630 -16.06 16.35 9.90
CA PRO A 630 -15.65 17.64 10.43
C PRO A 630 -16.55 18.06 11.61
N SER A 631 -15.95 18.63 12.65
CA SER A 631 -16.71 19.28 13.73
C SER A 631 -17.43 20.52 13.19
N THR A 632 -18.71 20.64 13.54
CA THR A 632 -19.63 21.71 13.11
C THR A 632 -19.57 22.95 14.00
N GLY A 633 -18.87 22.89 15.14
CA GLY A 633 -18.65 24.05 16.00
C GLY A 633 -18.27 23.72 17.45
N PRO A 634 -18.11 24.74 18.30
CA PRO A 634 -17.82 24.53 19.72
C PRO A 634 -18.92 23.73 20.42
N GLY A 635 -18.57 22.54 20.92
CA GLY A 635 -19.50 21.62 21.58
C GLY A 635 -19.91 20.41 20.74
N ASP A 636 -19.50 20.33 19.47
CA ASP A 636 -19.66 19.12 18.64
C ASP A 636 -18.46 18.18 18.84
N GLU A 637 -18.65 17.20 19.73
CA GLU A 637 -17.68 16.14 20.03
C GLU A 637 -17.70 15.06 18.94
N VAL A 638 -16.74 15.13 18.02
CA VAL A 638 -16.50 14.10 16.99
C VAL A 638 -15.82 12.89 17.64
N ALA A 639 -16.46 11.73 17.62
CA ALA A 639 -15.87 10.50 18.17
C ALA A 639 -14.69 9.99 17.31
N GLU A 640 -13.88 9.09 17.87
CA GLU A 640 -12.69 8.57 17.17
C GLU A 640 -13.06 7.82 15.87
N ASP A 641 -14.20 7.15 15.85
CA ASP A 641 -14.77 6.42 14.71
C ASP A 641 -15.91 7.16 13.98
N ASP A 642 -16.13 8.44 14.29
CA ASP A 642 -17.12 9.30 13.62
C ASP A 642 -16.57 9.81 12.28
N GLY A 643 -17.04 9.20 11.19
CA GLY A 643 -16.53 9.41 9.84
C GLY A 643 -16.94 8.28 8.90
N VAL A 644 -16.29 8.22 7.74
CA VAL A 644 -16.51 7.18 6.73
C VAL A 644 -15.24 6.43 6.37
N LEU A 645 -15.41 5.20 5.87
CA LEU A 645 -14.36 4.46 5.16
C LEU A 645 -14.66 4.46 3.66
N LEU A 646 -13.64 4.76 2.85
CA LEU A 646 -13.68 4.62 1.39
C LEU A 646 -12.78 3.47 0.93
N SER A 647 -13.30 2.57 0.11
CA SER A 647 -12.52 1.49 -0.51
C SER A 647 -13.00 1.22 -1.94
N ILE A 648 -12.07 0.94 -2.87
CA ILE A 648 -12.43 0.37 -4.16
C ILE A 648 -12.56 -1.13 -3.96
N VAL A 649 -13.75 -1.67 -4.22
CA VAL A 649 -14.02 -3.10 -4.13
C VAL A 649 -14.10 -3.68 -5.53
N MET A 650 -13.39 -4.77 -5.77
CA MET A 650 -13.55 -5.58 -6.98
C MET A 650 -14.68 -6.59 -6.79
N ASP A 651 -15.73 -6.50 -7.60
CA ASP A 651 -16.75 -7.54 -7.74
C ASP A 651 -16.32 -8.51 -8.86
N SER A 652 -15.79 -9.66 -8.45
CA SER A 652 -15.31 -10.68 -9.39
C SER A 652 -16.44 -11.37 -10.17
N ALA A 653 -17.64 -11.46 -9.59
CA ALA A 653 -18.79 -12.12 -10.20
C ALA A 653 -19.35 -11.29 -11.38
N ARG A 654 -19.39 -9.96 -11.21
CA ARG A 654 -19.76 -8.99 -12.26
C ARG A 654 -18.59 -8.54 -13.14
N SER A 655 -17.35 -8.90 -12.78
CA SER A 655 -16.13 -8.46 -13.46
C SER A 655 -16.03 -6.93 -13.58
N THR A 656 -16.39 -6.23 -12.50
CA THR A 656 -16.35 -4.77 -12.38
C THR A 656 -15.86 -4.37 -10.98
N SER A 657 -15.69 -3.08 -10.73
CA SER A 657 -15.44 -2.55 -9.39
C SER A 657 -16.53 -1.58 -8.96
N PHE A 658 -16.65 -1.35 -7.65
CA PHE A 658 -17.45 -0.27 -7.07
C PHE A 658 -16.66 0.51 -6.02
N LEU A 659 -16.94 1.81 -5.87
CA LEU A 659 -16.55 2.55 -4.67
C LEU A 659 -17.53 2.20 -3.56
N LEU A 660 -17.00 1.72 -2.44
CA LEU A 660 -17.74 1.45 -1.22
C LEU A 660 -17.55 2.61 -0.23
N VAL A 661 -18.67 3.08 0.33
CA VAL A 661 -18.71 4.06 1.43
C VAL A 661 -19.35 3.38 2.63
N LEU A 662 -18.57 3.15 3.68
CA LEU A 662 -19.07 2.63 4.97
C LEU A 662 -19.15 3.74 6.01
N ASP A 663 -20.14 3.66 6.89
CA ASP A 663 -20.08 4.32 8.19
C ASP A 663 -18.93 3.70 9.00
N ALA A 664 -18.02 4.50 9.54
CA ALA A 664 -16.86 3.95 10.24
C ALA A 664 -17.19 3.47 11.67
N SER A 665 -18.34 3.88 12.24
CA SER A 665 -18.77 3.41 13.55
C SER A 665 -19.38 2.01 13.48
N SER A 666 -20.35 1.79 12.60
CA SER A 666 -21.09 0.52 12.48
C SER A 666 -20.55 -0.44 11.40
N LEU A 667 -19.81 0.07 10.40
CA LEU A 667 -19.53 -0.60 9.12
C LEU A 667 -20.77 -0.84 8.24
N ASP A 668 -21.87 -0.13 8.49
CA ASP A 668 -23.03 -0.14 7.59
C ASP A 668 -22.69 0.48 6.24
N VAL A 669 -23.27 -0.06 5.17
CA VAL A 669 -23.09 0.45 3.81
C VAL A 669 -23.95 1.70 3.63
N LEU A 670 -23.30 2.87 3.61
CA LEU A 670 -23.95 4.15 3.34
C LEU A 670 -24.22 4.33 1.85
N ALA A 671 -23.22 4.02 1.01
CA ALA A 671 -23.36 4.07 -0.43
C ALA A 671 -22.44 3.07 -1.17
N LYS A 672 -22.88 2.67 -2.36
CA LYS A 672 -22.08 2.01 -3.39
C LYS A 672 -22.23 2.75 -4.72
N ALA A 673 -21.14 2.88 -5.47
CA ALA A 673 -21.17 3.40 -6.83
C ALA A 673 -20.34 2.50 -7.75
N TYR A 674 -21.00 1.79 -8.67
CA TYR A 674 -20.35 0.88 -9.61
C TYR A 674 -19.62 1.66 -10.73
N LEU A 675 -18.38 1.26 -11.03
CA LEU A 675 -17.50 1.98 -11.96
C LEU A 675 -17.77 1.66 -13.45
N GLY A 676 -18.57 0.64 -13.74
CA GLY A 676 -18.75 0.10 -15.10
C GLY A 676 -17.48 -0.50 -15.72
N THR A 677 -16.39 -0.57 -14.95
CA THR A 677 -15.11 -1.15 -15.34
C THR A 677 -14.46 -1.81 -14.12
N LEU A 678 -13.67 -2.84 -14.39
CA LEU A 678 -12.82 -3.47 -13.39
C LEU A 678 -11.66 -2.51 -13.03
N VAL A 679 -11.23 -2.54 -11.77
CA VAL A 679 -9.99 -1.91 -11.30
C VAL A 679 -9.08 -3.00 -10.74
N PRO A 680 -7.81 -3.10 -11.17
CA PRO A 680 -6.89 -4.10 -10.62
C PRO A 680 -6.67 -3.91 -9.12
N LEU A 681 -6.42 -5.02 -8.42
CA LEU A 681 -6.28 -5.01 -6.97
C LEU A 681 -5.02 -4.23 -6.55
N SER A 682 -5.12 -3.43 -5.49
CA SER A 682 -4.02 -2.60 -4.98
C SER A 682 -3.68 -2.90 -3.52
N PHE A 683 -2.38 -2.93 -3.24
CA PHE A 683 -1.78 -2.97 -1.90
C PHE A 683 -1.08 -1.63 -1.54
N SER A 684 -1.34 -0.58 -2.31
CA SER A 684 -0.67 0.72 -2.18
C SER A 684 -1.53 1.74 -1.47
N ARG A 685 -0.91 2.78 -0.90
CA ARG A 685 -1.59 3.71 0.02
C ARG A 685 -2.41 4.77 -0.72
N GLY A 686 -3.71 4.82 -0.43
CA GLY A 686 -4.65 5.86 -0.87
C GLY A 686 -4.60 7.11 -0.01
N SER A 687 -5.35 8.14 -0.41
CA SER A 687 -5.47 9.40 0.31
C SER A 687 -6.74 10.18 -0.10
N TYR A 688 -6.99 11.33 0.53
CA TYR A 688 -8.15 12.17 0.25
C TYR A 688 -7.86 13.65 0.56
N ARG A 689 -8.60 14.54 -0.11
CA ARG A 689 -8.72 15.97 0.22
C ARG A 689 -10.17 16.25 0.58
N LEU A 690 -10.45 16.46 1.86
CA LEU A 690 -11.76 16.88 2.35
C LEU A 690 -11.92 18.39 2.21
N TYR A 691 -13.08 18.84 1.73
CA TYR A 691 -13.47 20.24 1.73
C TYR A 691 -14.48 20.48 2.85
N THR A 692 -14.09 21.27 3.85
CA THR A 692 -15.03 21.78 4.85
C THR A 692 -15.68 23.05 4.31
N ASN A 693 -17.00 23.14 4.37
CA ASN A 693 -17.69 24.41 4.14
C ASN A 693 -17.19 25.44 5.17
N GLN A 694 -16.61 26.55 4.68
CA GLN A 694 -16.28 27.74 5.48
C GLN A 694 -17.44 28.74 5.44
#